data_AF-A0A928HNR1-F1
#
_entry.id   AF-A0A928HNR1-F1
#
_cell.length_a   1.000
_cell.length_b   1.000
_cell.length_c   1.000
_cell.angle_alpha   90.00
_cell.angle_beta   90.00
_cell.angle_gamma   90.00
#
_symmetry.space_group_name_H-M   'P 1'
#
loop_
_entity.id
_entity.type
_entity.pdbx_description
1 polymer ?
#
loop_
_entity_poly.entity_id
_entity_poly.type
_entity_poly.pdbx_seq_one_letter_code
_entity_poly.pdbx_strand_id
1 'polypeptide(L)'
;MKAYVDIHDKRWNKYKVDFEKVVCAAVECVHKDSEVSIILTNDSEIQQINREYRGIDKPTNVLSFELGDDVLLGDIYVSLDTVLREAKDANISVQNHVIHMIVHGVLHLQGYDHINDDDATVMENKEIKILKKLNIANPYSDDVVCAGGKYCPGAKTIAFLNRLKVRENSFWQYALYALFGGIASFGFAPFYQWWWMLVGVGGAYWLTIRNAKIGGFWRSLLRVAPFGAAYAVAMFWWVLHSIYVVPELTQQYAVWTIPGLLGLMLAGVCIFSWPFVAIARYKISGVGRVFMFATVWTLVLWAREWMFTGFPWNPIANIMIPVPVLSNSMSLWGALGAGFVIIGFVAGVVEVLRNYRKRALWGVVGFFILLACVGGYAGYNNIRYASFGVNVEHNTMIRIVQPATSQSQKATHSREQALRNAEDNLRRLVSLTRSGDDVADIVIFPETSYPFVVMHDDYIDLARIVGSPIVFGANTIHDGAVFNSMVVSSESGRIEHIYSKSHLVPFGEYRPLGILPAPVNLMPGDGPKIISVNGFVFAPAVCYEIIFSDSLLRAGAGHVDAIVNITNDNWFGNTPGIYQHLDMVRRYAIESGLPIVRANYSGISAFVASDGNVISSLPVGQSGYLDGYVWGAHETPYRMLGMNIWMIIILIVGCAGVFIGMRYKE
;
A
#
# COMPACT_ATOMS: atom_id res chain seq x y z
N MET A 1 -35.07 37.46 -38.00
CA MET A 1 -34.10 37.73 -36.94
C MET A 1 -32.97 38.54 -37.55
N LYS A 2 -32.61 39.67 -36.96
CA LYS A 2 -31.60 40.58 -37.51
C LYS A 2 -30.45 40.73 -36.52
N ALA A 3 -29.23 40.68 -37.02
CA ALA A 3 -28.03 41.00 -36.26
C ALA A 3 -27.48 42.33 -36.78
N TYR A 4 -27.52 43.38 -35.96
CA TYR A 4 -26.91 44.66 -36.30
C TYR A 4 -25.46 44.62 -35.80
N VAL A 5 -24.50 44.75 -36.72
CA VAL A 5 -23.07 44.68 -36.40
C VAL A 5 -22.47 46.07 -36.54
N ASP A 6 -21.97 46.63 -35.44
CA ASP A 6 -21.19 47.86 -35.45
C ASP A 6 -19.70 47.56 -35.25
N ILE A 7 -18.84 48.19 -36.04
CA ILE A 7 -17.40 47.95 -36.07
C ILE A 7 -16.67 49.19 -35.58
N HIS A 8 -16.32 49.19 -34.30
CA HIS A 8 -15.57 50.29 -33.68
C HIS A 8 -14.06 50.18 -33.96
N ASP A 9 -13.56 48.97 -34.22
CA ASP A 9 -12.17 48.73 -34.64
C ASP A 9 -12.08 48.18 -36.08
N LYS A 10 -11.50 48.98 -36.99
CA LYS A 10 -11.35 48.63 -38.41
C LYS A 10 -10.55 47.34 -38.67
N ARG A 11 -9.75 46.86 -37.70
CA ARG A 11 -9.02 45.58 -37.80
C ARG A 11 -9.97 44.38 -37.95
N TRP A 12 -11.22 44.49 -37.51
CA TRP A 12 -12.26 43.47 -37.68
C TRP A 12 -12.61 43.17 -39.14
N ASN A 13 -12.43 44.13 -40.05
CA ASN A 13 -12.74 43.97 -41.48
C ASN A 13 -11.99 42.82 -42.17
N LYS A 14 -10.91 42.33 -41.55
CA LYS A 14 -10.14 41.17 -42.04
C LYS A 14 -10.87 39.85 -41.85
N TYR A 15 -11.80 39.76 -40.89
CA TYR A 15 -12.48 38.53 -40.52
C TYR A 15 -13.89 38.53 -41.10
N LYS A 16 -14.17 37.55 -41.97
CA LYS A 16 -15.50 37.35 -42.56
C LYS A 16 -16.28 36.35 -41.72
N VAL A 17 -17.22 36.84 -40.92
CA VAL A 17 -18.16 36.04 -40.12
C VAL A 17 -19.58 36.42 -40.52
N ASP A 18 -20.42 35.41 -40.76
CA ASP A 18 -21.85 35.60 -41.05
C ASP A 18 -22.62 35.64 -39.72
N PHE A 19 -22.70 36.83 -39.13
CA PHE A 19 -23.28 37.02 -37.80
C PHE A 19 -24.77 36.71 -37.74
N GLU A 20 -25.53 37.00 -38.80
CA GLU A 20 -26.96 36.66 -38.87
C GLU A 20 -27.19 35.15 -38.82
N LYS A 21 -26.38 34.38 -39.56
CA LYS A 21 -26.43 32.91 -39.52
C LYS A 21 -26.08 32.35 -38.15
N VAL A 22 -25.07 32.91 -37.49
CA VAL A 22 -24.65 32.48 -36.14
C VAL A 22 -25.75 32.75 -35.12
N VAL A 23 -26.34 33.95 -35.15
CA VAL A 23 -27.39 34.36 -34.23
C VAL A 23 -28.67 33.54 -34.44
N CYS A 24 -29.13 33.28 -35.69
CA CYS A 24 -30.31 32.41 -35.91
C CYS A 24 -30.05 30.97 -35.44
N ALA A 25 -28.81 30.47 -35.59
CA ALA A 25 -28.45 29.15 -35.10
C ALA A 25 -28.52 29.06 -33.55
N ALA A 26 -28.14 30.13 -32.85
CA ALA A 26 -28.17 30.19 -31.39
C ALA A 26 -29.59 30.33 -30.82
N VAL A 27 -30.46 31.10 -31.48
CA VAL A 27 -31.86 31.32 -31.04
C VAL A 27 -32.84 30.26 -31.57
N GLU A 28 -32.32 29.24 -32.27
CA GLU A 28 -33.08 28.14 -32.89
C GLU A 28 -34.22 28.62 -33.82
N CYS A 29 -34.13 29.87 -34.28
CA CYS A 29 -35.12 30.58 -35.09
C CYS A 29 -36.57 30.52 -34.52
N VAL A 30 -36.72 30.37 -33.19
CA VAL A 30 -38.01 30.35 -32.46
C VAL A 30 -38.57 31.77 -32.32
N HIS A 31 -37.70 32.77 -32.17
CA HIS A 31 -38.07 34.19 -32.14
C HIS A 31 -37.71 34.86 -33.49
N LYS A 32 -38.61 34.74 -34.47
CA LYS A 32 -38.35 35.22 -35.85
C LYS A 32 -38.17 36.74 -35.93
N ASP A 33 -38.67 37.49 -34.96
CA ASP A 33 -38.68 38.95 -34.95
C ASP A 33 -37.66 39.57 -33.99
N SER A 34 -36.81 38.78 -33.32
CA SER A 34 -35.81 39.32 -32.41
C SER A 34 -34.62 39.98 -33.13
N GLU A 35 -34.03 40.96 -32.44
CA GLU A 35 -32.88 41.75 -32.86
C GLU A 35 -31.77 41.66 -31.81
N VAL A 36 -30.52 41.49 -32.28
CA VAL A 36 -29.31 41.48 -31.45
C VAL A 36 -28.34 42.51 -32.01
N SER A 37 -27.76 43.32 -31.15
CA SER A 37 -26.70 44.26 -31.48
C SER A 37 -25.34 43.66 -31.12
N ILE A 38 -24.40 43.65 -32.06
CA ILE A 38 -23.05 43.09 -31.90
C ILE A 38 -22.05 44.21 -32.16
N ILE A 39 -21.30 44.59 -31.12
CA ILE A 39 -20.27 45.62 -31.18
C ILE A 39 -18.90 44.95 -31.22
N LEU A 40 -18.19 45.14 -32.33
CA LEU A 40 -16.85 44.61 -32.54
C LEU A 40 -15.80 45.66 -32.21
N THR A 41 -15.11 45.46 -31.08
CA THR A 41 -14.25 46.46 -30.43
C THR A 41 -12.84 45.91 -30.10
N ASN A 42 -12.06 46.59 -29.26
CA ASN A 42 -10.72 46.30 -28.80
C ASN A 42 -10.63 46.25 -27.26
N ASP A 43 -9.47 45.88 -26.72
CA ASP A 43 -9.30 45.69 -25.26
C ASP A 43 -9.50 46.99 -24.47
N SER A 44 -9.14 48.15 -25.02
CA SER A 44 -9.24 49.43 -24.31
C SER A 44 -10.70 49.81 -24.05
N GLU A 45 -11.56 49.65 -25.05
CA GLU A 45 -12.98 50.00 -24.95
C GLU A 45 -13.74 48.95 -24.13
N ILE A 46 -13.52 47.64 -24.34
CA ILE A 46 -14.20 46.62 -23.53
C ILE A 46 -13.77 46.67 -22.06
N GLN A 47 -12.51 47.03 -21.75
CA GLN A 47 -12.04 47.21 -20.38
C GLN A 47 -12.74 48.39 -19.70
N GLN A 48 -12.94 49.51 -20.41
CA GLN A 48 -13.69 50.64 -19.89
C GLN A 48 -15.13 50.23 -19.55
N ILE A 49 -15.80 49.52 -20.45
CA ILE A 49 -17.16 49.00 -20.25
C ILE A 49 -17.20 48.00 -19.08
N ASN A 50 -16.24 47.08 -19.01
CA ASN A 50 -16.16 46.09 -17.92
C ASN A 50 -15.95 46.76 -16.55
N ARG A 51 -15.15 47.83 -16.50
CA ARG A 51 -14.96 48.64 -15.30
C ARG A 51 -16.23 49.38 -14.90
N GLU A 52 -16.90 50.01 -15.87
CA GLU A 52 -18.10 50.81 -15.63
C GLU A 52 -19.29 49.98 -15.14
N TYR A 53 -19.57 48.86 -15.81
CA TYR A 53 -20.77 48.06 -15.52
C TYR A 53 -20.55 46.91 -14.54
N ARG A 54 -19.32 46.38 -14.41
CA ARG A 54 -19.01 45.25 -13.50
C ARG A 54 -18.02 45.60 -12.39
N GLY A 55 -17.44 46.80 -12.39
CA GLY A 55 -16.41 47.20 -11.43
C GLY A 55 -15.07 46.49 -11.64
N ILE A 56 -14.85 45.86 -12.79
CA ILE A 56 -13.66 45.05 -13.07
C ILE A 56 -12.76 45.77 -14.08
N ASP A 57 -11.64 46.32 -13.62
CA ASP A 57 -10.67 47.03 -14.46
C ASP A 57 -9.68 46.09 -15.18
N LYS A 58 -10.21 45.23 -16.06
CA LYS A 58 -9.43 44.37 -16.96
C LYS A 58 -10.20 44.10 -18.26
N PRO A 59 -9.52 43.88 -19.40
CA PRO A 59 -10.19 43.46 -20.62
C PRO A 59 -10.74 42.04 -20.48
N THR A 60 -11.82 41.76 -21.22
CA THR A 60 -12.43 40.43 -21.33
C THR A 60 -12.69 40.12 -22.81
N ASN A 61 -13.01 38.86 -23.12
CA ASN A 61 -13.28 38.43 -24.49
C ASN A 61 -14.67 38.90 -24.97
N VAL A 62 -15.70 38.71 -24.15
CA VAL A 62 -17.08 39.07 -24.44
C VAL A 62 -17.79 39.67 -23.22
N LEU A 63 -18.69 40.63 -23.46
CA LEU A 63 -19.69 41.12 -22.50
C LEU A 63 -21.06 41.09 -23.18
N SER A 64 -22.07 40.61 -22.45
CA SER A 64 -23.46 40.63 -22.88
C SER A 64 -24.30 41.48 -21.94
N PHE A 65 -25.13 42.35 -22.50
CA PHE A 65 -26.07 43.19 -21.77
C PHE A 65 -27.49 42.84 -22.19
N GLU A 66 -28.20 42.12 -21.34
CA GLU A 66 -29.60 41.74 -21.54
C GLU A 66 -30.50 42.97 -21.36
N LEU A 67 -31.42 43.19 -22.31
CA LEU A 67 -32.42 44.27 -22.25
C LEU A 67 -33.79 43.79 -21.73
N GLY A 68 -34.01 42.48 -21.65
CA GLY A 68 -35.22 41.86 -21.09
C GLY A 68 -36.49 42.00 -21.96
N ASP A 69 -36.35 42.24 -23.26
CA ASP A 69 -37.45 42.34 -24.24
C ASP A 69 -37.41 41.14 -25.21
N ASP A 70 -38.58 40.57 -25.53
CA ASP A 70 -38.72 39.44 -26.46
C ASP A 70 -38.31 39.82 -27.92
N VAL A 71 -38.34 41.12 -28.25
CA VAL A 71 -37.95 41.64 -29.58
C VAL A 71 -36.50 42.15 -29.59
N LEU A 72 -36.03 42.81 -28.52
CA LEU A 72 -34.66 43.32 -28.42
C LEU A 72 -33.89 42.55 -27.35
N LEU A 73 -33.11 41.54 -27.79
CA LEU A 73 -32.43 40.65 -26.86
C LEU A 73 -31.30 41.35 -26.09
N GLY A 74 -30.58 42.27 -26.74
CA GLY A 74 -29.54 43.08 -26.10
C GLY A 74 -28.27 43.28 -26.93
N ASP A 75 -27.23 43.74 -26.24
CA ASP A 75 -25.93 44.08 -26.81
C ASP A 75 -24.85 43.04 -26.47
N ILE A 76 -24.02 42.70 -27.45
CA ILE A 76 -22.84 41.83 -27.27
C ILE A 76 -21.60 42.60 -27.72
N TYR A 77 -20.68 42.83 -26.79
CA TYR A 77 -19.37 43.44 -27.07
C TYR A 77 -18.30 42.36 -27.17
N VAL A 78 -17.51 42.36 -28.24
CA VAL A 78 -16.41 41.40 -28.43
C VAL A 78 -15.10 42.14 -28.67
N SER A 79 -14.06 41.82 -27.89
CA SER A 79 -12.73 42.42 -28.06
C SER A 79 -11.82 41.61 -28.98
N LEU A 80 -11.27 42.26 -30.00
CA LEU A 80 -10.36 41.64 -30.95
C LEU A 80 -9.05 41.19 -30.30
N ASP A 81 -8.46 42.01 -29.44
CA ASP A 81 -7.13 41.77 -28.89
C ASP A 81 -7.13 40.57 -27.92
N THR A 82 -8.19 40.42 -27.13
CA THR A 82 -8.37 39.24 -26.27
C THR A 82 -8.70 37.99 -27.11
N VAL A 83 -9.60 38.10 -28.08
CA VAL A 83 -9.92 36.98 -28.99
C VAL A 83 -8.68 36.49 -29.76
N LEU A 84 -7.80 37.40 -30.21
CA LEU A 84 -6.57 37.03 -30.91
C LEU A 84 -5.59 36.27 -30.02
N ARG A 85 -5.45 36.69 -28.76
CA ARG A 85 -4.61 36.00 -27.77
C ARG A 85 -5.15 34.62 -27.47
N GLU A 86 -6.44 34.51 -27.17
CA GLU A 86 -7.09 33.25 -26.82
C GLU A 86 -7.10 32.26 -28.00
N ALA A 87 -7.40 32.73 -29.22
CA ALA A 87 -7.37 31.88 -30.41
C ALA A 87 -5.97 31.34 -30.70
N LYS A 88 -4.93 32.15 -30.47
CA LYS A 88 -3.52 31.72 -30.58
C LYS A 88 -3.16 30.68 -29.51
N ASP A 89 -3.52 30.93 -28.25
CA ASP A 89 -3.21 30.04 -27.13
C ASP A 89 -3.93 28.69 -27.25
N ALA A 90 -5.15 28.69 -27.79
CA ALA A 90 -5.95 27.50 -28.06
C ALA A 90 -5.66 26.85 -29.43
N ASN A 91 -4.81 27.45 -30.27
CA ASN A 91 -4.50 27.00 -31.63
C ASN A 91 -5.76 26.76 -32.50
N ILE A 92 -6.71 27.70 -32.44
CA ILE A 92 -7.96 27.70 -33.22
C ILE A 92 -8.02 28.92 -34.15
N SER A 93 -8.89 28.88 -35.16
CA SER A 93 -9.08 30.05 -36.02
C SER A 93 -9.77 31.18 -35.24
N VAL A 94 -9.36 32.41 -35.53
CA VAL A 94 -9.97 33.62 -34.96
C VAL A 94 -11.47 33.64 -35.25
N GLN A 95 -11.88 33.29 -36.48
CA GLN A 95 -13.28 33.22 -36.86
C GLN A 95 -14.07 32.21 -36.00
N ASN A 96 -13.53 31.02 -35.73
CA ASN A 96 -14.22 30.03 -34.91
C ASN A 96 -14.36 30.50 -33.46
N HIS A 97 -13.32 31.15 -32.92
CA HIS A 97 -13.38 31.70 -31.56
C HIS A 97 -14.39 32.84 -31.46
N VAL A 98 -14.46 33.73 -32.46
CA VAL A 98 -15.48 34.79 -32.53
C VAL A 98 -16.88 34.20 -32.57
N ILE A 99 -17.11 33.19 -33.41
CA ILE A 99 -18.43 32.53 -33.49
C ILE A 99 -18.81 31.92 -32.15
N HIS A 100 -17.86 31.30 -31.44
CA HIS A 100 -18.08 30.80 -30.08
C HIS A 100 -18.49 31.93 -29.12
N MET A 101 -17.79 33.07 -29.12
CA MET A 101 -18.14 34.22 -28.26
C MET A 101 -19.51 34.80 -28.56
N ILE A 102 -19.93 34.84 -29.83
CA ILE A 102 -21.28 35.29 -30.21
C ILE A 102 -22.34 34.28 -29.74
N VAL A 103 -22.12 32.98 -29.90
CA VAL A 103 -23.05 31.95 -29.41
C VAL A 103 -23.19 32.04 -27.88
N HIS A 104 -22.06 32.12 -27.17
CA HIS A 104 -22.02 32.29 -25.73
C HIS A 104 -22.76 33.56 -25.28
N GLY A 105 -22.48 34.67 -25.96
CA GLY A 105 -23.09 35.96 -25.66
C GLY A 105 -24.61 35.96 -25.87
N VAL A 106 -25.11 35.34 -26.94
CA VAL A 106 -26.55 35.20 -27.23
C VAL A 106 -27.25 34.33 -26.20
N LEU A 107 -26.62 33.24 -25.74
CA LEU A 107 -27.21 32.39 -24.70
C LEU A 107 -27.36 33.17 -23.38
N HIS A 108 -26.42 34.05 -23.04
CA HIS A 108 -26.59 34.97 -21.92
C HIS A 108 -27.78 35.93 -22.10
N LEU A 109 -27.98 36.48 -23.31
CA LEU A 109 -29.15 37.31 -23.60
C LEU A 109 -30.49 36.53 -23.53
N GLN A 110 -30.45 35.20 -23.57
CA GLN A 110 -31.62 34.32 -23.40
C GLN A 110 -31.82 33.87 -21.94
N GLY A 111 -31.06 34.44 -21.00
CA GLY A 111 -31.15 34.12 -19.58
C GLY A 111 -30.45 32.81 -19.17
N TYR A 112 -29.63 32.21 -20.03
CA TYR A 112 -28.72 31.14 -19.59
C TYR A 112 -27.52 31.75 -18.86
N ASP A 113 -27.12 31.12 -17.77
CA ASP A 113 -25.93 31.53 -17.03
C ASP A 113 -25.08 30.31 -16.68
N HIS A 114 -23.92 30.58 -16.12
CA HIS A 114 -22.86 29.66 -15.76
C HIS A 114 -22.22 30.02 -14.40
N ILE A 115 -22.95 30.77 -13.55
CA ILE A 115 -22.52 31.12 -12.18
C ILE A 115 -22.37 29.87 -11.31
N ASN A 116 -23.26 28.89 -11.46
CA ASN A 116 -23.17 27.60 -10.78
C ASN A 116 -23.00 26.44 -11.78
N ASP A 117 -22.50 25.31 -11.29
CA ASP A 117 -22.13 24.15 -12.10
C ASP A 117 -23.30 23.52 -12.88
N ASP A 118 -24.53 23.60 -12.34
CA ASP A 118 -25.71 22.99 -12.95
C ASP A 118 -26.17 23.82 -14.15
N ASP A 119 -26.23 25.16 -13.99
CA ASP A 119 -26.58 26.10 -15.05
C ASP A 119 -25.50 26.11 -16.15
N ALA A 120 -24.22 26.08 -15.76
CA ALA A 120 -23.11 25.97 -16.69
C ALA A 120 -23.24 24.71 -17.58
N THR A 121 -23.60 23.57 -17.00
CA THR A 121 -23.78 22.32 -17.75
C THR A 121 -24.91 22.43 -18.80
N VAL A 122 -25.99 23.14 -18.46
CA VAL A 122 -27.10 23.37 -19.40
C VAL A 122 -26.66 24.26 -20.56
N MET A 123 -25.96 25.35 -20.25
CA MET A 123 -25.45 26.31 -21.23
C MET A 123 -24.40 25.67 -22.16
N GLU A 124 -23.39 24.99 -21.62
CA GLU A 124 -22.34 24.31 -22.39
C GLU A 124 -22.94 23.28 -23.36
N ASN A 125 -23.94 22.50 -22.93
CA ASN A 125 -24.59 21.52 -23.81
C ASN A 125 -25.35 22.17 -24.98
N LYS A 126 -25.88 23.37 -24.79
CA LYS A 126 -26.52 24.16 -25.87
C LYS A 126 -25.47 24.69 -26.83
N GLU A 127 -24.39 25.26 -26.32
CA GLU A 127 -23.26 25.74 -27.14
C GLU A 127 -22.70 24.62 -28.02
N ILE A 128 -22.47 23.43 -27.47
CA ILE A 128 -21.99 22.26 -28.22
C ILE A 128 -22.93 21.94 -29.39
N LYS A 129 -24.24 21.93 -29.14
CA LYS A 129 -25.25 21.64 -30.19
C LYS A 129 -25.26 22.72 -31.27
N ILE A 130 -25.20 23.99 -30.89
CA ILE A 130 -25.22 25.14 -31.82
C ILE A 130 -23.94 25.16 -32.66
N LEU A 131 -22.77 25.08 -32.03
CA LEU A 131 -21.47 25.07 -32.71
C LEU A 131 -21.33 23.89 -33.66
N LYS A 132 -21.87 22.72 -33.31
CA LYS A 132 -21.92 21.56 -34.20
C LYS A 132 -22.75 21.84 -35.46
N LYS A 133 -23.90 22.53 -35.35
CA LYS A 133 -24.71 22.96 -36.52
C LYS A 133 -23.95 23.95 -37.41
N LEU A 134 -23.06 24.75 -36.81
CA LEU A 134 -22.19 25.70 -37.51
C LEU A 134 -20.88 25.10 -38.03
N ASN A 135 -20.69 23.78 -37.89
CA ASN A 135 -19.48 23.05 -38.28
C ASN A 135 -18.21 23.53 -37.54
N ILE A 136 -18.35 23.89 -36.25
CA ILE A 136 -17.27 24.30 -35.36
C ILE A 136 -17.00 23.16 -34.36
N ALA A 137 -15.72 22.90 -34.11
CA ALA A 137 -15.28 21.90 -33.15
C ALA A 137 -15.77 22.22 -31.73
N ASN A 138 -16.03 21.20 -30.93
CA ASN A 138 -16.51 21.36 -29.57
C ASN A 138 -15.44 22.05 -28.70
N PRO A 139 -15.70 23.26 -28.15
CA PRO A 139 -14.73 23.98 -27.32
C PRO A 139 -14.46 23.29 -25.97
N TYR A 140 -15.32 22.33 -25.59
CA TYR A 140 -15.25 21.52 -24.36
C TYR A 140 -14.78 20.08 -24.61
N SER A 141 -14.45 19.71 -25.86
CA SER A 141 -13.87 18.39 -26.14
C SER A 141 -12.37 18.38 -25.87
N ASP A 142 -11.97 17.56 -24.90
CA ASP A 142 -10.57 17.29 -24.55
C ASP A 142 -9.89 16.38 -25.59
N ASP A 143 -9.85 16.79 -26.86
CA ASP A 143 -8.81 16.28 -27.75
C ASP A 143 -7.50 16.96 -27.33
N VAL A 144 -6.88 16.41 -26.27
CA VAL A 144 -5.59 16.87 -25.76
C VAL A 144 -4.54 16.55 -26.82
N VAL A 145 -4.27 17.51 -27.70
CA VAL A 145 -3.17 17.45 -28.66
C VAL A 145 -1.87 17.74 -27.89
N CYS A 146 -1.06 16.71 -27.69
CA CYS A 146 0.31 16.87 -27.20
C CYS A 146 1.17 17.60 -28.25
N ALA A 147 2.20 18.32 -27.81
CA ALA A 147 3.09 19.08 -28.70
C ALA A 147 3.57 18.20 -29.88
N GLY A 148 3.25 18.61 -31.12
CA GLY A 148 3.58 17.85 -32.34
C GLY A 148 2.43 17.07 -32.98
N GLY A 149 1.17 17.27 -32.56
CA GLY A 149 0.01 16.78 -33.33
C GLY A 149 -0.26 15.27 -33.24
N LYS A 150 0.35 14.56 -32.29
CA LYS A 150 0.14 13.12 -32.09
C LYS A 150 -0.75 12.82 -30.88
N TYR A 151 -1.60 11.81 -31.05
CA TYR A 151 -2.52 11.29 -30.03
C TYR A 151 -1.75 10.71 -28.84
N CYS A 152 -2.03 11.20 -27.63
CA CYS A 152 -1.39 10.75 -26.40
C CYS A 152 -2.18 9.57 -25.78
N PRO A 153 -1.60 8.37 -25.63
CA PRO A 153 -2.23 7.26 -24.92
C PRO A 153 -2.58 7.67 -23.49
N GLY A 154 -3.82 7.45 -23.06
CA GLY A 154 -4.28 7.75 -21.68
C GLY A 154 -4.85 9.15 -21.45
N ALA A 155 -4.80 10.07 -22.43
CA ALA A 155 -5.37 11.42 -22.29
C ALA A 155 -6.90 11.39 -22.02
N LYS A 156 -7.63 10.49 -22.67
CA LYS A 156 -9.08 10.28 -22.43
C LYS A 156 -9.37 9.76 -21.01
N THR A 157 -8.52 8.87 -20.50
CA THR A 157 -8.65 8.33 -19.14
C THR A 157 -8.36 9.40 -18.09
N ILE A 158 -7.34 10.24 -18.31
CA ILE A 158 -7.00 11.37 -17.43
C ILE A 158 -8.13 12.41 -17.43
N ALA A 159 -8.67 12.76 -18.60
CA ALA A 159 -9.82 13.64 -18.73
C ALA A 159 -11.06 13.08 -18.01
N PHE A 160 -11.34 11.78 -18.18
CA PHE A 160 -12.41 11.08 -17.45
C PHE A 160 -12.23 11.12 -15.93
N LEU A 161 -11.02 10.82 -15.42
CA LEU A 161 -10.71 10.87 -13.99
C LEU A 161 -10.85 12.28 -13.41
N ASN A 162 -10.49 13.30 -14.19
CA ASN A 162 -10.70 14.70 -13.83
C ASN A 162 -12.19 15.10 -13.84
N ARG A 163 -13.00 14.52 -14.73
CA ARG A 163 -14.45 14.77 -14.88
C ARG A 163 -15.32 14.08 -13.83
N LEU A 164 -14.86 13.02 -13.15
CA LEU A 164 -15.61 12.35 -12.07
C LEU A 164 -15.86 13.31 -10.88
N LYS A 165 -16.89 14.14 -10.89
CA LYS A 165 -17.17 15.10 -9.80
C LYS A 165 -17.72 14.34 -8.57
N VAL A 166 -16.85 14.07 -7.59
CA VAL A 166 -17.28 13.59 -6.25
C VAL A 166 -17.34 14.79 -5.32
N ARG A 167 -18.54 15.11 -4.83
CA ARG A 167 -18.77 16.22 -3.88
C ARG A 167 -17.91 16.05 -2.63
N GLU A 168 -17.25 17.12 -2.19
CA GLU A 168 -16.45 17.13 -0.96
C GLU A 168 -17.28 16.76 0.26
N ASN A 169 -16.70 15.96 1.15
CA ASN A 169 -17.31 15.48 2.39
C ASN A 169 -18.67 14.79 2.19
N SER A 170 -18.90 14.25 0.99
CA SER A 170 -20.07 13.41 0.70
C SER A 170 -19.84 11.97 1.14
N PHE A 171 -20.94 11.26 1.42
CA PHE A 171 -20.93 9.82 1.69
C PHE A 171 -20.08 9.04 0.66
N TRP A 172 -20.22 9.36 -0.63
CA TRP A 172 -19.47 8.71 -1.71
C TRP A 172 -17.96 8.92 -1.62
N GLN A 173 -17.49 10.08 -1.14
CA GLN A 173 -16.07 10.30 -0.94
C GLN A 173 -15.51 9.37 0.16
N TYR A 174 -16.21 9.26 1.29
CA TYR A 174 -15.81 8.36 2.37
C TYR A 174 -15.90 6.89 1.95
N ALA A 175 -16.94 6.51 1.20
CA ALA A 175 -17.09 5.18 0.65
C ALA A 175 -15.95 4.83 -0.32
N LEU A 176 -15.48 5.77 -1.13
CA LEU A 176 -14.34 5.56 -2.01
C LEU A 176 -13.03 5.40 -1.23
N TYR A 177 -12.79 6.18 -0.16
CA TYR A 177 -11.63 5.94 0.72
C TYR A 177 -11.66 4.55 1.33
N ALA A 178 -12.83 4.11 1.85
CA ALA A 178 -13.00 2.77 2.38
C ALA A 178 -12.76 1.70 1.31
N LEU A 179 -13.31 1.86 0.11
CA LEU A 179 -13.08 0.96 -1.01
C LEU A 179 -11.60 0.87 -1.36
N PHE A 180 -10.91 2.01 -1.48
CA PHE A 180 -9.48 2.06 -1.78
C PHE A 180 -8.63 1.40 -0.69
N GLY A 181 -8.99 1.56 0.58
CA GLY A 181 -8.36 0.84 1.69
C GLY A 181 -8.59 -0.67 1.62
N GLY A 182 -9.84 -1.08 1.36
CA GLY A 182 -10.21 -2.49 1.22
C GLY A 182 -9.51 -3.18 0.05
N ILE A 183 -9.50 -2.58 -1.16
CA ILE A 183 -8.85 -3.21 -2.32
C ILE A 183 -7.33 -3.26 -2.17
N ALA A 184 -6.73 -2.32 -1.45
CA ALA A 184 -5.28 -2.30 -1.25
C ALA A 184 -4.77 -3.55 -0.52
N SER A 185 -5.60 -4.21 0.30
CA SER A 185 -5.20 -5.43 1.00
C SER A 185 -5.04 -6.65 0.08
N PHE A 186 -5.65 -6.64 -1.12
CA PHE A 186 -5.52 -7.73 -2.11
C PHE A 186 -4.13 -7.82 -2.72
N GLY A 187 -3.26 -6.83 -2.48
CA GLY A 187 -1.86 -6.92 -2.88
C GLY A 187 -1.06 -7.99 -2.15
N PHE A 188 -1.57 -8.47 -1.00
CA PHE A 188 -0.86 -9.37 -0.10
C PHE A 188 -1.37 -10.81 -0.21
N ALA A 189 -0.67 -11.74 0.42
CA ALA A 189 -1.14 -13.11 0.58
C ALA A 189 -2.54 -13.15 1.24
N PRO A 190 -3.42 -14.07 0.78
CA PRO A 190 -3.20 -15.11 -0.23
C PRO A 190 -3.50 -14.68 -1.68
N PHE A 191 -3.84 -13.40 -1.93
CA PHE A 191 -4.37 -12.95 -3.21
C PHE A 191 -3.28 -12.58 -4.22
N TYR A 192 -2.18 -11.98 -3.76
CA TYR A 192 -1.00 -11.63 -4.57
C TYR A 192 -1.27 -10.70 -5.76
N GLN A 193 -2.36 -9.92 -5.70
CA GLN A 193 -2.74 -8.98 -6.76
C GLN A 193 -2.11 -7.61 -6.52
N TRP A 194 -0.77 -7.54 -6.63
CA TRP A 194 0.03 -6.39 -6.20
C TRP A 194 -0.43 -5.04 -6.80
N TRP A 195 -1.01 -5.03 -7.99
CA TRP A 195 -1.53 -3.81 -8.61
C TRP A 195 -2.70 -3.18 -7.84
N TRP A 196 -3.52 -3.97 -7.13
CA TRP A 196 -4.62 -3.42 -6.33
C TRP A 196 -4.13 -2.57 -5.15
N MET A 197 -2.95 -2.87 -4.61
CA MET A 197 -2.28 -2.01 -3.63
C MET A 197 -1.93 -0.65 -4.25
N LEU A 198 -1.38 -0.65 -5.47
CA LEU A 198 -1.02 0.59 -6.18
C LEU A 198 -2.27 1.41 -6.53
N VAL A 199 -3.33 0.76 -7.01
CA VAL A 199 -4.62 1.40 -7.33
C VAL A 199 -5.29 1.95 -6.07
N GLY A 200 -5.31 1.18 -4.98
CA GLY A 200 -5.89 1.59 -3.71
C GLY A 200 -5.19 2.82 -3.13
N VAL A 201 -3.88 2.76 -2.93
CA VAL A 201 -3.11 3.90 -2.40
C VAL A 201 -3.10 5.07 -3.36
N GLY A 202 -2.92 4.84 -4.66
CA GLY A 202 -2.92 5.88 -5.69
C GLY A 202 -4.27 6.59 -5.82
N GLY A 203 -5.38 5.84 -5.77
CA GLY A 203 -6.73 6.39 -5.79
C GLY A 203 -7.05 7.22 -4.54
N ALA A 204 -6.67 6.73 -3.36
CA ALA A 204 -6.79 7.49 -2.11
C ALA A 204 -5.91 8.75 -2.12
N TYR A 205 -4.69 8.67 -2.66
CA TYR A 205 -3.80 9.83 -2.82
C TYR A 205 -4.43 10.86 -3.76
N TRP A 206 -4.95 10.42 -4.91
CA TRP A 206 -5.64 11.28 -5.88
C TRP A 206 -6.81 12.01 -5.23
N LEU A 207 -7.69 11.29 -4.52
CA LEU A 207 -8.80 11.87 -3.77
C LEU A 207 -8.33 12.85 -2.69
N THR A 208 -7.17 12.59 -2.07
CA THR A 208 -6.61 13.44 -1.01
C THR A 208 -6.20 14.79 -1.57
N ILE A 209 -5.48 14.85 -2.69
CA ILE A 209 -4.99 16.12 -3.22
C ILE A 209 -6.01 16.85 -4.09
N ARG A 210 -6.95 16.14 -4.76
CA ARG A 210 -7.97 16.78 -5.61
C ARG A 210 -8.79 17.85 -4.85
N ASN A 211 -9.15 17.52 -3.62
CA ASN A 211 -10.03 18.32 -2.76
C ASN A 211 -9.23 18.93 -1.58
N ALA A 212 -7.93 19.14 -1.75
CA ALA A 212 -7.07 19.64 -0.67
C ALA A 212 -7.26 21.15 -0.46
N LYS A 213 -8.34 21.52 0.22
CA LYS A 213 -8.30 22.75 1.04
C LYS A 213 -7.45 22.45 2.25
N ILE A 214 -6.53 23.35 2.60
CA ILE A 214 -5.72 23.22 3.81
C ILE A 214 -6.67 23.16 5.01
N GLY A 215 -6.87 21.95 5.52
CA GLY A 215 -7.79 21.65 6.61
C GLY A 215 -7.07 21.55 7.95
N GLY A 216 -7.81 21.76 9.03
CA GLY A 216 -7.34 21.38 10.37
C GLY A 216 -7.03 19.88 10.42
N PHE A 217 -6.09 19.48 11.29
CA PHE A 217 -5.64 18.09 11.45
C PHE A 217 -6.82 17.10 11.54
N TRP A 218 -7.78 17.39 12.43
CA TRP A 218 -8.96 16.55 12.64
C TRP A 218 -9.85 16.41 11.40
N ARG A 219 -10.01 17.47 10.60
CA ARG A 219 -10.79 17.42 9.36
C ARG A 219 -10.13 16.53 8.32
N SER A 220 -8.80 16.66 8.16
CA SER A 220 -8.05 15.80 7.26
C SER A 220 -8.09 14.35 7.71
N LEU A 221 -7.90 14.10 9.02
CA LEU A 221 -7.93 12.75 9.58
C LEU A 221 -9.30 12.09 9.39
N LEU A 222 -10.40 12.74 9.78
CA LEU A 222 -11.75 12.21 9.63
C LEU A 222 -12.11 11.93 8.17
N ARG A 223 -11.58 12.73 7.25
CA ARG A 223 -11.77 12.52 5.80
C ARG A 223 -11.12 11.23 5.30
N VAL A 224 -9.91 10.93 5.74
CA VAL A 224 -9.15 9.76 5.26
C VAL A 224 -9.30 8.53 6.17
N ALA A 225 -9.87 8.69 7.36
CA ALA A 225 -10.09 7.62 8.32
C ALA A 225 -10.73 6.36 7.72
N PRO A 226 -11.73 6.44 6.81
CA PRO A 226 -12.30 5.24 6.20
C PRO A 226 -11.27 4.39 5.44
N PHE A 227 -10.24 5.00 4.82
CA PHE A 227 -9.16 4.27 4.17
C PHE A 227 -8.38 3.44 5.19
N GLY A 228 -7.89 4.08 6.26
CA GLY A 228 -7.10 3.39 7.27
C GLY A 228 -7.89 2.30 7.99
N ALA A 229 -9.15 2.57 8.32
CA ALA A 229 -10.05 1.61 8.93
C ALA A 229 -10.31 0.39 8.03
N ALA A 230 -10.69 0.62 6.77
CA ALA A 230 -10.99 -0.46 5.82
C ALA A 230 -9.73 -1.28 5.47
N TYR A 231 -8.58 -0.62 5.30
CA TYR A 231 -7.31 -1.31 5.07
C TYR A 231 -6.94 -2.23 6.23
N ALA A 232 -7.04 -1.75 7.48
CA ALA A 232 -6.71 -2.56 8.64
C ALA A 232 -7.67 -3.73 8.85
N VAL A 233 -8.99 -3.52 8.70
CA VAL A 233 -9.96 -4.61 8.80
C VAL A 233 -9.72 -5.65 7.70
N ALA A 234 -9.58 -5.22 6.45
CA ALA A 234 -9.38 -6.14 5.34
C ALA A 234 -8.06 -6.93 5.47
N MET A 235 -7.02 -6.32 6.06
CA MET A 235 -5.71 -6.94 6.25
C MET A 235 -5.63 -7.86 7.47
N PHE A 236 -6.24 -7.47 8.59
CA PHE A 236 -5.98 -8.05 9.92
C PHE A 236 -7.21 -8.62 10.62
N TRP A 237 -8.38 -8.74 9.95
CA TRP A 237 -9.57 -9.34 10.58
C TRP A 237 -9.31 -10.74 11.14
N TRP A 238 -8.38 -11.50 10.56
CA TRP A 238 -8.00 -12.83 11.00
C TRP A 238 -7.39 -12.85 12.41
N VAL A 239 -6.90 -11.72 12.93
CA VAL A 239 -6.44 -11.62 14.32
C VAL A 239 -7.58 -11.94 15.29
N LEU A 240 -8.83 -11.62 14.93
CA LEU A 240 -9.98 -11.98 15.75
C LEU A 240 -10.18 -13.50 15.83
N HIS A 241 -9.75 -14.26 14.82
CA HIS A 241 -9.80 -15.72 14.88
C HIS A 241 -8.96 -16.26 16.04
N SER A 242 -7.79 -15.67 16.33
CA SER A 242 -6.95 -16.11 17.46
C SER A 242 -7.63 -15.96 18.82
N ILE A 243 -8.61 -15.07 18.95
CA ILE A 243 -9.44 -14.94 20.16
C ILE A 243 -10.38 -16.15 20.29
N TYR A 244 -10.94 -16.63 19.18
CA TYR A 244 -11.96 -17.69 19.16
C TYR A 244 -11.42 -19.10 19.11
N VAL A 245 -10.10 -19.29 18.98
CA VAL A 245 -9.48 -20.61 19.13
C VAL A 245 -9.56 -21.10 20.58
N VAL A 246 -9.74 -20.18 21.54
CA VAL A 246 -9.97 -20.50 22.97
C VAL A 246 -11.46 -20.79 23.19
N PRO A 247 -11.86 -22.03 23.54
CA PRO A 247 -13.27 -22.44 23.62
C PRO A 247 -14.13 -21.56 24.52
N GLU A 248 -13.57 -21.10 25.65
CA GLU A 248 -14.24 -20.22 26.61
C GLU A 248 -14.57 -18.85 26.01
N LEU A 249 -13.69 -18.32 25.16
CA LEU A 249 -13.88 -17.04 24.48
C LEU A 249 -14.79 -17.19 23.25
N THR A 250 -14.80 -18.36 22.60
CA THR A 250 -15.72 -18.68 21.50
C THR A 250 -17.19 -18.54 21.93
N GLN A 251 -17.53 -18.94 23.17
CA GLN A 251 -18.89 -18.80 23.71
C GLN A 251 -19.33 -17.34 23.87
N GLN A 252 -18.38 -16.40 23.91
CA GLN A 252 -18.60 -14.97 24.03
C GLN A 252 -18.34 -14.23 22.70
N TYR A 253 -18.54 -14.91 21.56
CA TYR A 253 -18.19 -14.42 20.22
C TYR A 253 -18.55 -12.95 19.99
N ALA A 254 -19.84 -12.60 20.10
CA ALA A 254 -20.34 -11.25 19.82
C ALA A 254 -19.78 -10.17 20.74
N VAL A 255 -19.46 -10.51 21.99
CA VAL A 255 -18.92 -9.56 22.99
C VAL A 255 -17.51 -9.11 22.60
N TRP A 256 -16.73 -9.98 21.98
CA TRP A 256 -15.35 -9.68 21.59
C TRP A 256 -15.21 -9.26 20.12
N THR A 257 -16.10 -9.69 19.22
CA THR A 257 -15.97 -9.36 17.78
C THR A 257 -16.14 -7.87 17.52
N ILE A 258 -17.20 -7.26 18.08
CA ILE A 258 -17.53 -5.87 17.77
C ILE A 258 -16.45 -4.92 18.31
N PRO A 259 -16.04 -4.99 19.60
CA PRO A 259 -14.95 -4.17 20.10
C PRO A 259 -13.61 -4.46 19.40
N GLY A 260 -13.35 -5.72 19.05
CA GLY A 260 -12.15 -6.10 18.30
C GLY A 260 -12.09 -5.47 16.90
N LEU A 261 -13.19 -5.52 16.15
CA LEU A 261 -13.29 -4.86 14.84
C LEU A 261 -13.16 -3.34 14.97
N LEU A 262 -13.83 -2.73 15.94
CA LEU A 262 -13.71 -1.29 16.20
C LEU A 262 -12.26 -0.91 16.57
N GLY A 263 -11.61 -1.72 17.41
CA GLY A 263 -10.20 -1.56 17.76
C GLY A 263 -9.29 -1.64 16.54
N LEU A 264 -9.49 -2.62 15.66
CA LEU A 264 -8.76 -2.75 14.40
C LEU A 264 -9.00 -1.54 13.48
N MET A 265 -10.23 -1.07 13.37
CA MET A 265 -10.56 0.13 12.58
C MET A 265 -9.83 1.36 13.13
N LEU A 266 -9.90 1.59 14.44
CA LEU A 266 -9.23 2.72 15.09
C LEU A 266 -7.71 2.65 14.96
N ALA A 267 -7.11 1.47 15.17
CA ALA A 267 -5.68 1.25 14.95
C ALA A 267 -5.31 1.54 13.49
N GLY A 268 -6.13 1.08 12.54
CA GLY A 268 -5.96 1.37 11.12
C GLY A 268 -5.99 2.86 10.80
N VAL A 269 -6.93 3.60 11.38
CA VAL A 269 -6.99 5.07 11.26
C VAL A 269 -5.71 5.69 11.81
N CYS A 270 -5.31 5.31 13.03
CA CYS A 270 -4.14 5.85 13.73
C CYS A 270 -2.82 5.54 13.05
N ILE A 271 -2.73 4.49 12.23
CA ILE A 271 -1.49 4.09 11.55
C ILE A 271 -1.53 4.60 10.10
N PHE A 272 -2.46 4.11 9.28
CA PHE A 272 -2.38 4.25 7.83
C PHE A 272 -2.91 5.58 7.26
N SER A 273 -3.47 6.45 8.11
CA SER A 273 -4.01 7.75 7.66
C SER A 273 -2.97 8.88 7.61
N TRP A 274 -1.88 8.79 8.38
CA TRP A 274 -0.90 9.87 8.54
C TRP A 274 -0.28 10.38 7.24
N PRO A 275 0.12 9.52 6.27
CA PRO A 275 0.70 9.99 5.02
C PRO A 275 -0.26 10.90 4.25
N PHE A 276 -1.55 10.56 4.23
CA PHE A 276 -2.57 11.37 3.58
C PHE A 276 -2.85 12.67 4.33
N VAL A 277 -2.87 12.62 5.67
CA VAL A 277 -3.02 13.83 6.50
C VAL A 277 -1.84 14.79 6.28
N ALA A 278 -0.62 14.29 6.17
CA ALA A 278 0.58 15.09 5.95
C ALA A 278 0.49 15.88 4.64
N ILE A 279 0.22 15.21 3.52
CA ILE A 279 0.13 15.86 2.20
C ILE A 279 -1.08 16.79 2.05
N ALA A 280 -2.16 16.57 2.82
CA ALA A 280 -3.34 17.43 2.82
C ALA A 280 -3.17 18.70 3.66
N ARG A 281 -2.24 18.69 4.62
CA ARG A 281 -2.07 19.76 5.62
C ARG A 281 -1.03 20.80 5.21
N TYR A 282 0.00 20.40 4.46
CA TYR A 282 1.08 21.29 4.10
C TYR A 282 0.97 21.78 2.66
N LYS A 283 1.18 23.09 2.45
CA LYS A 283 1.26 23.68 1.11
C LYS A 283 2.67 23.49 0.56
N ILE A 284 2.84 22.45 -0.25
CA ILE A 284 4.11 22.04 -0.84
C ILE A 284 3.88 21.60 -2.29
N SER A 285 4.89 21.77 -3.15
CA SER A 285 4.81 21.36 -4.56
C SER A 285 4.57 19.86 -4.74
N GLY A 286 4.11 19.45 -5.92
CA GLY A 286 3.91 18.03 -6.25
C GLY A 286 5.16 17.16 -6.00
N VAL A 287 6.35 17.66 -6.31
CA VAL A 287 7.63 16.97 -6.01
C VAL A 287 7.74 16.70 -4.51
N GLY A 288 7.54 17.73 -3.69
CA GLY A 288 7.67 17.58 -2.25
C GLY A 288 6.57 16.73 -1.62
N ARG A 289 5.35 16.71 -2.18
CA ARG A 289 4.27 15.82 -1.72
C ARG A 289 4.63 14.35 -1.90
N VAL A 290 5.26 13.98 -3.02
CA VAL A 290 5.71 12.59 -3.27
C VAL A 290 6.67 12.13 -2.17
N PHE A 291 7.71 12.91 -1.91
CA PHE A 291 8.68 12.57 -0.88
C PHE A 291 8.09 12.62 0.53
N MET A 292 7.23 13.60 0.83
CA MET A 292 6.52 13.67 2.12
C MET A 292 5.66 12.43 2.34
N PHE A 293 4.91 12.00 1.32
CA PHE A 293 4.04 10.84 1.41
C PHE A 293 4.83 9.56 1.66
N ALA A 294 5.88 9.31 0.87
CA ALA A 294 6.75 8.14 1.03
C ALA A 294 7.47 8.14 2.39
N THR A 295 8.02 9.28 2.81
CA THR A 295 8.76 9.39 4.08
C THR A 295 7.86 9.18 5.29
N VAL A 296 6.68 9.82 5.32
CA VAL A 296 5.72 9.65 6.43
C VAL A 296 5.18 8.23 6.46
N TRP A 297 4.94 7.60 5.31
CA TRP A 297 4.54 6.19 5.26
C TRP A 297 5.61 5.28 5.87
N THR A 298 6.87 5.45 5.47
CA THR A 298 7.98 4.68 6.03
C THR A 298 8.16 4.94 7.52
N LEU A 299 8.07 6.19 7.99
CA LEU A 299 8.16 6.53 9.41
C LEU A 299 7.08 5.84 10.25
N VAL A 300 5.85 5.82 9.77
CA VAL A 300 4.73 5.14 10.44
C VAL A 300 4.99 3.63 10.52
N LEU A 301 5.43 3.01 9.42
CA LEU A 301 5.72 1.57 9.41
C LEU A 301 6.90 1.24 10.32
N TRP A 302 7.96 2.04 10.30
CA TRP A 302 9.10 1.90 11.20
C TRP A 302 8.69 2.05 12.67
N ALA A 303 7.89 3.07 13.01
CA ALA A 303 7.36 3.23 14.37
C ALA A 303 6.55 2.01 14.81
N ARG A 304 5.76 1.43 13.89
CA ARG A 304 4.99 0.22 14.13
C ARG A 304 5.86 -1.01 14.41
N GLU A 305 7.13 -1.05 14.01
CA GLU A 305 8.01 -2.21 14.26
C GLU A 305 8.49 -2.31 15.71
N TRP A 306 8.44 -1.23 16.50
CA TRP A 306 8.96 -1.22 17.88
C TRP A 306 8.02 -0.61 18.93
N MET A 307 7.08 0.26 18.54
CA MET A 307 6.11 0.83 19.49
C MET A 307 5.19 -0.25 20.06
N PHE A 308 4.93 -0.20 21.38
CA PHE A 308 4.07 -1.15 22.09
C PHE A 308 4.43 -2.62 21.81
N THR A 309 5.74 -2.93 21.86
CA THR A 309 6.40 -4.21 21.51
C THR A 309 6.46 -4.59 20.03
N GLY A 310 5.89 -3.76 19.15
CA GLY A 310 6.04 -3.89 17.72
C GLY A 310 5.07 -4.88 17.05
N PHE A 311 4.62 -4.50 15.86
CA PHE A 311 3.79 -5.30 14.96
C PHE A 311 4.19 -5.05 13.49
N PRO A 312 5.36 -5.53 13.04
CA PRO A 312 5.86 -5.33 11.67
C PRO A 312 5.12 -6.18 10.61
N TRP A 313 3.86 -6.57 10.86
CA TRP A 313 3.10 -7.49 10.01
C TRP A 313 2.79 -6.88 8.65
N ASN A 314 3.11 -7.62 7.57
CA ASN A 314 2.89 -7.21 6.17
C ASN A 314 3.34 -5.78 5.87
N PRO A 315 4.66 -5.50 5.84
CA PRO A 315 5.14 -4.25 5.25
C PRO A 315 4.75 -4.18 3.77
N ILE A 316 4.66 -2.98 3.20
CA ILE A 316 4.20 -2.81 1.80
C ILE A 316 5.06 -3.60 0.80
N ALA A 317 6.35 -3.80 1.10
CA ALA A 317 7.24 -4.59 0.25
C ALA A 317 6.78 -6.04 0.02
N ASN A 318 5.97 -6.62 0.92
CA ASN A 318 5.49 -8.00 0.76
C ASN A 318 4.62 -8.20 -0.49
N ILE A 319 4.04 -7.14 -1.07
CA ILE A 319 3.33 -7.25 -2.36
C ILE A 319 4.26 -7.66 -3.51
N MET A 320 5.59 -7.51 -3.36
CA MET A 320 6.59 -7.86 -4.38
C MET A 320 6.99 -9.33 -4.31
N ILE A 321 6.62 -10.07 -3.27
CA ILE A 321 6.99 -11.49 -3.07
C ILE A 321 6.71 -12.38 -4.31
N PRO A 322 5.61 -12.19 -5.07
CA PRO A 322 5.36 -12.94 -6.31
C PRO A 322 6.32 -12.62 -7.48
N VAL A 323 7.12 -11.55 -7.37
CA VAL A 323 8.03 -11.08 -8.41
C VAL A 323 9.47 -11.17 -7.87
N PRO A 324 10.17 -12.30 -8.03
CA PRO A 324 11.41 -12.60 -7.30
C PRO A 324 12.49 -11.52 -7.39
N VAL A 325 12.75 -10.98 -8.59
CA VAL A 325 13.78 -9.94 -8.79
C VAL A 325 13.46 -8.67 -7.98
N LEU A 326 12.18 -8.34 -7.87
CA LEU A 326 11.72 -7.17 -7.14
C LEU A 326 11.70 -7.44 -5.63
N SER A 327 11.16 -8.56 -5.17
CA SER A 327 11.19 -8.90 -3.74
C SER A 327 12.62 -8.98 -3.22
N ASN A 328 13.55 -9.54 -4.00
CA ASN A 328 14.95 -9.66 -3.63
C ASN A 328 15.68 -8.32 -3.53
N SER A 329 15.10 -7.21 -3.97
CA SER A 329 15.63 -5.87 -3.67
C SER A 329 15.68 -5.57 -2.17
N MET A 330 14.90 -6.28 -1.34
CA MET A 330 14.96 -6.16 0.12
C MET A 330 16.31 -6.60 0.72
N SER A 331 17.10 -7.42 0.01
CA SER A 331 18.50 -7.72 0.40
C SER A 331 19.38 -6.46 0.46
N LEU A 332 19.03 -5.40 -0.29
CA LEU A 332 19.77 -4.15 -0.27
C LEU A 332 19.32 -3.27 0.90
N TRP A 333 18.02 -2.97 1.00
CA TRP A 333 17.50 -1.88 1.87
C TRP A 333 16.32 -2.30 2.76
N GLY A 334 16.02 -3.59 2.84
CA GLY A 334 14.92 -4.14 3.63
C GLY A 334 13.52 -3.76 3.14
N ALA A 335 12.50 -4.23 3.82
CA ALA A 335 11.12 -3.94 3.43
C ALA A 335 10.74 -2.46 3.56
N LEU A 336 11.33 -1.71 4.49
CA LEU A 336 11.08 -0.27 4.64
C LEU A 336 11.61 0.53 3.44
N GLY A 337 12.79 0.20 2.93
CA GLY A 337 13.36 0.80 1.72
C GLY A 337 12.57 0.46 0.46
N ALA A 338 12.21 -0.82 0.28
CA ALA A 338 11.37 -1.24 -0.84
C ALA A 338 9.98 -0.57 -0.79
N GLY A 339 9.40 -0.47 0.41
CA GLY A 339 8.14 0.25 0.64
C GLY A 339 8.23 1.74 0.28
N PHE A 340 9.34 2.41 0.64
CA PHE A 340 9.58 3.81 0.26
C PHE A 340 9.58 4.00 -1.26
N VAL A 341 10.25 3.10 -1.99
CA VAL A 341 10.31 3.14 -3.46
C VAL A 341 8.93 2.93 -4.08
N ILE A 342 8.16 1.93 -3.61
CA ILE A 342 6.80 1.66 -4.11
C ILE A 342 5.88 2.86 -3.88
N ILE A 343 5.83 3.37 -2.65
CA ILE A 343 4.91 4.45 -2.28
C ILE A 343 5.29 5.75 -2.99
N GLY A 344 6.59 6.05 -3.10
CA GLY A 344 7.09 7.19 -3.85
C GLY A 344 6.79 7.10 -5.35
N PHE A 345 6.94 5.91 -5.95
CA PHE A 345 6.55 5.68 -7.35
C PHE A 345 5.05 5.91 -7.57
N VAL A 346 4.18 5.34 -6.72
CA VAL A 346 2.72 5.52 -6.82
C VAL A 346 2.33 6.99 -6.72
N ALA A 347 2.83 7.70 -5.71
CA ALA A 347 2.56 9.13 -5.54
C ALA A 347 3.10 9.95 -6.73
N GLY A 348 4.30 9.64 -7.22
CA GLY A 348 4.91 10.30 -8.37
C GLY A 348 4.09 10.14 -9.65
N VAL A 349 3.62 8.91 -9.93
CA VAL A 349 2.73 8.65 -11.08
C VAL A 349 1.44 9.43 -10.95
N VAL A 350 0.82 9.45 -9.76
CA VAL A 350 -0.41 10.22 -9.54
C VAL A 350 -0.18 11.72 -9.77
N GLU A 351 0.91 12.30 -9.28
CA GLU A 351 1.24 13.71 -9.52
C GLU A 351 1.50 14.02 -11.01
N VAL A 352 2.20 13.13 -11.72
CA VAL A 352 2.40 13.24 -13.18
C VAL A 352 1.07 13.19 -13.92
N LEU A 353 0.18 12.26 -13.59
CA LEU A 353 -1.13 12.15 -14.23
C LEU A 353 -1.99 13.40 -14.02
N ARG A 354 -1.84 14.09 -12.88
CA ARG A 354 -2.54 15.35 -12.60
C ARG A 354 -1.94 16.54 -13.33
N ASN A 355 -0.61 16.57 -13.48
CA ASN A 355 0.12 17.74 -14.00
C ASN A 355 1.24 17.32 -14.98
N TYR A 356 0.90 16.60 -16.05
CA TYR A 356 1.88 15.97 -16.96
C TYR A 356 2.85 16.96 -17.64
N ARG A 357 2.49 18.24 -17.73
CA ARG A 357 3.32 19.30 -18.32
C ARG A 357 4.52 19.68 -17.45
N LYS A 358 4.51 19.37 -16.14
CA LYS A 358 5.60 19.71 -15.21
C LYS A 358 6.74 18.69 -15.32
N ARG A 359 7.83 19.06 -16.02
CA ARG A 359 9.02 18.20 -16.23
C ARG A 359 9.64 17.67 -14.94
N ALA A 360 9.62 18.45 -13.85
CA ALA A 360 10.15 18.02 -12.56
C ALA A 360 9.47 16.75 -12.03
N LEU A 361 8.17 16.55 -12.27
CA LEU A 361 7.43 15.37 -11.83
C LEU A 361 7.87 14.11 -12.58
N TRP A 362 8.17 14.22 -13.88
CA TRP A 362 8.79 13.13 -14.65
C TRP A 362 10.19 12.79 -14.15
N GLY A 363 10.97 13.79 -13.71
CA GLY A 363 12.24 13.58 -13.04
C GLY A 363 12.10 12.77 -11.73
N VAL A 364 11.06 13.06 -10.94
CA VAL A 364 10.75 12.29 -9.72
C VAL A 364 10.36 10.85 -10.03
N VAL A 365 9.47 10.63 -11.01
CA VAL A 365 9.12 9.27 -11.44
C VAL A 365 10.34 8.54 -11.97
N GLY A 366 11.18 9.20 -12.79
CA GLY A 366 12.44 8.65 -13.28
C GLY A 366 13.40 8.28 -12.15
N PHE A 367 13.47 9.08 -11.08
CA PHE A 367 14.25 8.76 -9.88
C PHE A 367 13.78 7.49 -9.19
N PHE A 368 12.46 7.32 -8.98
CA PHE A 368 11.94 6.09 -8.36
C PHE A 368 12.05 4.87 -9.27
N ILE A 369 11.96 5.04 -10.60
CA ILE A 369 12.26 3.99 -11.57
C ILE A 369 13.74 3.59 -11.49
N LEU A 370 14.65 4.56 -11.43
CA LEU A 370 16.08 4.29 -11.28
C LEU A 370 16.36 3.52 -9.99
N LEU A 371 15.75 3.92 -8.87
CA LEU A 371 15.83 3.15 -7.63
C LEU A 371 15.30 1.73 -7.82
N ALA A 372 14.13 1.54 -8.42
CA ALA A 372 13.59 0.21 -8.72
C ALA A 372 14.54 -0.63 -9.60
N CYS A 373 15.23 -0.03 -10.57
CA CYS A 373 16.25 -0.71 -11.39
C CYS A 373 17.49 -1.10 -10.57
N VAL A 374 18.00 -0.20 -9.71
CA VAL A 374 19.12 -0.51 -8.80
C VAL A 374 18.74 -1.64 -7.85
N GLY A 375 17.53 -1.59 -7.29
CA GLY A 375 16.99 -2.64 -6.43
C GLY A 375 16.80 -3.96 -7.16
N GLY A 376 16.32 -3.93 -8.40
CA GLY A 376 16.19 -5.12 -9.24
C GLY A 376 17.54 -5.74 -9.61
N TYR A 377 18.57 -4.91 -9.86
CA TYR A 377 19.93 -5.40 -10.07
C TYR A 377 20.49 -6.07 -8.80
N ALA A 378 20.33 -5.44 -7.63
CA ALA A 378 20.70 -6.03 -6.35
C ALA A 378 19.93 -7.34 -6.10
N GLY A 379 18.63 -7.37 -6.37
CA GLY A 379 17.79 -8.55 -6.22
C GLY A 379 18.18 -9.69 -7.15
N TYR A 380 18.53 -9.39 -8.40
CA TYR A 380 19.09 -10.37 -9.33
C TYR A 380 20.39 -10.98 -8.80
N ASN A 381 21.29 -10.16 -8.24
CA ASN A 381 22.52 -10.65 -7.62
C ASN A 381 22.22 -11.52 -6.38
N ASN A 382 21.27 -11.14 -5.53
CA ASN A 382 20.87 -11.93 -4.36
C ASN A 382 20.40 -13.35 -4.77
N ILE A 383 19.56 -13.45 -5.81
CA ILE A 383 19.10 -14.74 -6.36
C ILE A 383 20.29 -15.57 -6.86
N ARG A 384 21.26 -14.93 -7.53
CA ARG A 384 22.48 -15.63 -7.96
C ARG A 384 23.30 -16.12 -6.79
N TYR A 385 23.40 -15.33 -5.71
CA TYR A 385 24.12 -15.73 -4.50
C TYR A 385 23.44 -16.91 -3.80
N ALA A 386 22.11 -16.89 -3.69
CA ALA A 386 21.31 -17.98 -3.15
C ALA A 386 21.46 -19.31 -3.92
N SER A 387 21.80 -19.22 -5.21
CA SER A 387 22.01 -20.39 -6.07
C SER A 387 23.42 -20.98 -5.97
N PHE A 388 24.38 -20.30 -5.29
CA PHE A 388 25.69 -20.90 -5.05
C PHE A 388 25.59 -22.00 -3.98
N GLY A 389 26.24 -23.14 -4.22
CA GLY A 389 26.32 -24.23 -3.26
C GLY A 389 25.21 -25.29 -3.34
N VAL A 390 24.29 -25.19 -4.30
CA VAL A 390 23.21 -26.19 -4.52
C VAL A 390 23.76 -27.62 -4.71
N ASN A 391 25.01 -27.76 -5.17
CA ASN A 391 25.64 -29.05 -5.51
C ASN A 391 26.76 -29.48 -4.53
N VAL A 392 26.82 -28.95 -3.30
CA VAL A 392 27.86 -29.35 -2.34
C VAL A 392 27.46 -30.64 -1.64
N GLU A 393 28.31 -31.67 -1.70
CA GLU A 393 28.12 -33.01 -1.12
C GLU A 393 28.10 -33.07 0.42
N HIS A 394 28.00 -31.93 1.12
CA HIS A 394 28.15 -31.81 2.58
C HIS A 394 27.01 -31.01 3.24
N ASN A 395 25.76 -31.29 2.86
CA ASN A 395 24.63 -30.67 3.54
C ASN A 395 24.03 -31.63 4.57
N THR A 396 23.89 -31.16 5.81
CA THR A 396 23.13 -31.83 6.88
C THR A 396 21.71 -32.11 6.40
N MET A 397 21.29 -33.37 6.43
CA MET A 397 19.91 -33.74 6.12
C MET A 397 19.00 -33.36 7.29
N ILE A 398 18.03 -32.48 7.02
CA ILE A 398 17.09 -32.00 8.02
C ILE A 398 15.70 -32.56 7.73
N ARG A 399 15.08 -33.18 8.74
CA ARG A 399 13.68 -33.64 8.69
C ARG A 399 12.78 -32.73 9.50
N ILE A 400 11.79 -32.11 8.87
CA ILE A 400 10.71 -31.39 9.54
C ILE A 400 9.54 -32.34 9.75
N VAL A 401 8.95 -32.35 10.95
CA VAL A 401 7.76 -33.16 11.24
C VAL A 401 6.56 -32.27 11.52
N GLN A 402 5.47 -32.47 10.77
CA GLN A 402 4.21 -31.72 10.91
C GLN A 402 3.08 -32.65 11.42
N PRO A 403 2.65 -32.53 12.69
CA PRO A 403 1.62 -33.40 13.26
C PRO A 403 0.20 -33.10 12.74
N ALA A 404 -0.10 -31.82 12.50
CA ALA A 404 -1.39 -31.29 12.04
C ALA A 404 -2.63 -31.69 12.89
N THR A 405 -2.49 -31.76 14.21
CA THR A 405 -3.63 -31.95 15.13
C THR A 405 -4.27 -30.61 15.54
N SER A 406 -5.56 -30.61 15.90
CA SER A 406 -6.29 -29.39 16.21
C SER A 406 -5.98 -28.86 17.61
N GLN A 407 -5.92 -27.54 17.77
CA GLN A 407 -5.65 -26.88 19.06
C GLN A 407 -6.69 -27.24 20.14
N SER A 408 -7.95 -27.48 19.75
CA SER A 408 -9.04 -27.89 20.64
C SER A 408 -8.77 -29.21 21.39
N GLN A 409 -7.92 -30.08 20.84
CA GLN A 409 -7.53 -31.32 21.51
C GLN A 409 -6.52 -31.09 22.65
N LYS A 410 -5.85 -29.92 22.69
CA LYS A 410 -4.95 -29.55 23.80
C LYS A 410 -5.70 -29.02 25.03
N ALA A 411 -6.85 -28.37 24.84
CA ALA A 411 -7.69 -27.88 25.94
C ALA A 411 -8.54 -29.03 26.52
N THR A 412 -8.11 -29.61 27.63
CA THR A 412 -8.83 -30.72 28.30
C THR A 412 -9.08 -30.40 29.76
N HIS A 413 -10.26 -30.77 30.26
CA HIS A 413 -10.67 -30.48 31.64
C HIS A 413 -10.19 -31.53 32.66
N SER A 414 -9.78 -32.72 32.22
CA SER A 414 -9.28 -33.78 33.11
C SER A 414 -7.81 -34.11 32.85
N ARG A 415 -7.06 -34.31 33.94
CA ARG A 415 -5.63 -34.66 33.90
C ARG A 415 -5.36 -35.93 33.09
N GLU A 416 -6.21 -36.94 33.21
CA GLU A 416 -6.03 -38.20 32.46
C GLU A 416 -6.15 -38.00 30.96
N GLN A 417 -7.10 -37.17 30.51
CA GLN A 417 -7.27 -36.90 29.09
C GLN A 417 -6.12 -36.07 28.53
N ALA A 418 -5.60 -35.13 29.32
CA ALA A 418 -4.38 -34.39 28.96
C ALA A 418 -3.18 -35.34 28.77
N LEU A 419 -3.01 -36.33 29.66
CA LEU A 419 -1.93 -37.33 29.56
C LEU A 419 -2.11 -38.24 28.35
N ARG A 420 -3.32 -38.75 28.08
CA ARG A 420 -3.59 -39.56 26.88
C ARG A 420 -3.29 -38.79 25.60
N ASN A 421 -3.75 -37.54 25.51
CA ASN A 421 -3.49 -36.68 24.34
C ASN A 421 -1.99 -36.38 24.17
N ALA A 422 -1.26 -36.21 25.28
CA ALA A 422 0.19 -36.02 25.28
C ALA A 422 0.91 -37.27 24.74
N GLU A 423 0.55 -38.46 25.22
CA GLU A 423 1.09 -39.73 24.74
C GLU A 423 0.78 -39.97 23.26
N ASP A 424 -0.46 -39.74 22.83
CA ASP A 424 -0.87 -39.89 21.43
C ASP A 424 -0.09 -38.93 20.51
N ASN A 425 0.12 -37.70 20.96
CA ASN A 425 0.94 -36.72 20.25
C ASN A 425 2.39 -37.20 20.13
N LEU A 426 3.02 -37.69 21.20
CA LEU A 426 4.38 -38.22 21.15
C LEU A 426 4.49 -39.45 20.23
N ARG A 427 3.53 -40.39 20.32
CA ARG A 427 3.48 -41.56 19.42
C ARG A 427 3.40 -41.13 17.96
N ARG A 428 2.59 -40.12 17.67
CA ARG A 428 2.46 -39.54 16.32
C ARG A 428 3.76 -38.89 15.84
N LEU A 429 4.44 -38.13 16.70
CA LEU A 429 5.75 -37.55 16.38
C LEU A 429 6.75 -38.65 16.00
N VAL A 430 6.83 -39.71 16.81
CA VAL A 430 7.71 -40.86 16.53
C VAL A 430 7.32 -41.57 15.23
N SER A 431 6.03 -41.82 14.99
CA SER A 431 5.59 -42.51 13.78
C SER A 431 5.89 -41.73 12.50
N LEU A 432 5.69 -40.41 12.53
CA LEU A 432 6.01 -39.53 11.40
C LEU A 432 7.51 -39.39 11.17
N THR A 433 8.31 -39.48 12.24
CA THR A 433 9.77 -39.42 12.11
C THR A 433 10.32 -40.70 11.49
N ARG A 434 9.76 -41.87 11.84
CA ARG A 434 10.18 -43.19 11.35
C ARG A 434 9.63 -43.58 9.98
N SER A 435 8.72 -42.79 9.41
CA SER A 435 8.10 -43.10 8.12
C SER A 435 8.97 -42.72 6.89
N GLY A 436 10.20 -42.25 7.10
CA GLY A 436 11.15 -41.98 6.03
C GLY A 436 12.19 -43.09 5.87
N ASP A 437 12.62 -43.32 4.64
CA ASP A 437 13.61 -44.36 4.30
C ASP A 437 15.04 -43.95 4.73
N ASP A 438 15.33 -42.65 4.76
CA ASP A 438 16.62 -42.09 5.16
C ASP A 438 16.63 -41.65 6.64
N VAL A 439 17.78 -41.81 7.29
CA VAL A 439 18.06 -41.30 8.65
C VAL A 439 18.43 -39.82 8.55
N ALA A 440 17.70 -38.96 9.25
CA ALA A 440 18.00 -37.53 9.32
C ALA A 440 19.18 -37.27 10.25
N ASP A 441 20.05 -36.34 9.87
CA ASP A 441 21.11 -35.86 10.76
C ASP A 441 20.52 -35.03 11.91
N ILE A 442 19.41 -34.33 11.65
CA ILE A 442 18.66 -33.54 12.64
C ILE A 442 17.16 -33.61 12.34
N VAL A 443 16.34 -33.83 13.38
CA VAL A 443 14.87 -33.79 13.29
C VAL A 443 14.33 -32.55 13.99
N ILE A 444 13.48 -31.79 13.32
CA ILE A 444 12.90 -30.55 13.81
C ILE A 444 11.40 -30.71 14.01
N PHE A 445 10.97 -30.58 15.26
CA PHE A 445 9.58 -30.55 15.66
C PHE A 445 9.09 -29.11 15.87
N PRO A 446 7.78 -28.84 15.67
CA PRO A 446 7.24 -27.49 15.75
C PRO A 446 7.15 -26.93 17.18
N GLU A 447 6.68 -25.69 17.30
CA GLU A 447 6.44 -25.03 18.58
C GLU A 447 5.39 -25.78 19.42
N THR A 448 5.63 -25.90 20.73
CA THR A 448 4.74 -26.59 21.66
C THR A 448 4.38 -28.03 21.21
N SER A 449 5.33 -28.72 20.57
CA SER A 449 5.18 -30.11 20.14
C SER A 449 5.41 -31.08 21.29
N TYR A 450 6.26 -30.73 22.26
CA TYR A 450 6.51 -31.53 23.44
C TYR A 450 5.53 -31.14 24.56
N PRO A 451 4.70 -32.08 25.05
CA PRO A 451 3.56 -31.77 25.92
C PRO A 451 3.96 -31.53 27.39
N PHE A 452 5.19 -31.86 27.77
CA PHE A 452 5.67 -31.73 29.14
C PHE A 452 6.55 -30.50 29.32
N VAL A 453 6.60 -29.99 30.55
CA VAL A 453 7.55 -28.95 30.94
C VAL A 453 8.94 -29.57 31.04
N VAL A 454 9.94 -28.88 30.50
CA VAL A 454 11.34 -29.34 30.47
C VAL A 454 12.18 -28.51 31.44
N MET A 455 12.93 -29.20 32.29
CA MET A 455 13.98 -28.64 33.14
C MET A 455 15.34 -28.75 32.46
N HIS A 456 16.33 -27.97 32.92
CA HIS A 456 17.66 -27.93 32.31
C HIS A 456 18.41 -29.28 32.35
N ASP A 457 18.24 -30.04 33.44
CA ASP A 457 18.92 -31.33 33.65
C ASP A 457 18.08 -32.53 33.21
N ASP A 458 16.93 -32.29 32.57
CA ASP A 458 16.08 -33.36 32.07
C ASP A 458 16.74 -34.13 30.93
N TYR A 459 16.30 -35.36 30.78
CA TYR A 459 16.75 -36.24 29.72
C TYR A 459 15.58 -36.57 28.79
N ILE A 460 15.74 -36.32 27.49
CA ILE A 460 14.66 -36.36 26.52
C ILE A 460 14.59 -37.73 25.86
N ASP A 461 13.72 -38.60 26.37
CA ASP A 461 13.47 -39.95 25.82
C ASP A 461 13.07 -39.95 24.35
N LEU A 462 12.39 -38.89 23.91
CA LEU A 462 11.97 -38.77 22.51
C LEU A 462 13.17 -38.80 21.56
N ALA A 463 14.28 -38.15 21.91
CA ALA A 463 15.48 -38.14 21.08
C ALA A 463 16.10 -39.54 20.95
N ARG A 464 16.15 -40.29 22.07
CA ARG A 464 16.61 -41.69 22.10
C ARG A 464 15.77 -42.61 21.21
N ILE A 465 14.45 -42.43 21.25
CA ILE A 465 13.51 -43.25 20.48
C ILE A 465 13.61 -42.92 18.99
N VAL A 466 13.85 -41.65 18.66
CA VAL A 466 14.06 -41.18 17.29
C VAL A 466 15.40 -41.68 16.74
N GLY A 467 16.47 -41.70 17.55
CA GLY A 467 17.81 -42.11 17.12
C GLY A 467 18.55 -41.02 16.34
N SER A 468 18.20 -39.75 16.56
CA SER A 468 18.86 -38.59 15.95
C SER A 468 18.78 -37.40 16.92
N PRO A 469 19.68 -36.40 16.82
CA PRO A 469 19.48 -35.12 17.48
C PRO A 469 18.15 -34.49 17.08
N ILE A 470 17.47 -33.89 18.07
CA ILE A 470 16.16 -33.27 17.86
C ILE A 470 16.12 -31.82 18.32
N VAL A 471 15.41 -31.00 17.58
CA VAL A 471 15.04 -29.62 17.93
C VAL A 471 13.53 -29.60 18.14
N PHE A 472 13.03 -29.07 19.25
CA PHE A 472 11.60 -29.05 19.53
C PHE A 472 11.16 -27.88 20.40
N GLY A 473 9.88 -27.52 20.31
CA GLY A 473 9.28 -26.51 21.18
C GLY A 473 8.69 -27.12 22.45
N ALA A 474 9.07 -26.57 23.61
CA ALA A 474 8.55 -26.94 24.92
C ALA A 474 8.45 -25.72 25.84
N ASN A 475 7.62 -25.82 26.88
CA ASN A 475 7.72 -24.88 27.99
C ASN A 475 8.89 -25.30 28.88
N THR A 476 9.76 -24.37 29.23
CA THR A 476 10.87 -24.62 30.16
C THR A 476 10.69 -23.84 31.45
N ILE A 477 11.22 -24.39 32.55
CA ILE A 477 11.30 -23.68 33.83
C ILE A 477 12.76 -23.52 34.23
N HIS A 478 13.15 -22.28 34.55
CA HIS A 478 14.38 -21.99 35.28
C HIS A 478 14.15 -20.76 36.16
N ASP A 479 14.80 -20.71 37.31
CA ASP A 479 14.70 -19.60 38.28
C ASP A 479 13.26 -19.25 38.71
N GLY A 480 12.37 -20.26 38.72
CA GLY A 480 10.96 -20.10 39.07
C GLY A 480 10.09 -19.41 38.00
N ALA A 481 10.65 -19.12 36.82
CA ALA A 481 9.95 -18.53 35.69
C ALA A 481 9.69 -19.55 34.58
N VAL A 482 8.58 -19.35 33.84
CA VAL A 482 8.18 -20.20 32.72
C VAL A 482 8.50 -19.48 31.41
N PHE A 483 9.08 -20.20 30.46
CA PHE A 483 9.49 -19.70 29.16
C PHE A 483 8.93 -20.59 28.05
N ASN A 484 8.61 -19.99 26.90
CA ASN A 484 8.39 -20.73 25.66
C ASN A 484 9.75 -20.89 24.97
N SER A 485 10.22 -22.13 24.84
CA SER A 485 11.61 -22.39 24.47
C SER A 485 11.72 -23.39 23.33
N MET A 486 12.74 -23.16 22.49
CA MET A 486 13.31 -24.16 21.61
C MET A 486 14.40 -24.92 22.38
N VAL A 487 14.22 -26.24 22.48
CA VAL A 487 15.16 -27.14 23.15
C VAL A 487 15.85 -28.01 22.10
N VAL A 488 17.15 -28.17 22.25
CA VAL A 488 17.99 -29.04 21.43
C VAL A 488 18.49 -30.18 22.29
N SER A 489 18.19 -31.41 21.87
CA SER A 489 18.67 -32.62 22.50
C SER A 489 19.55 -33.38 21.52
N SER A 490 20.68 -33.89 22.02
CA SER A 490 21.48 -34.89 21.32
C SER A 490 20.70 -36.18 21.09
N GLU A 491 21.17 -37.03 20.19
CA GLU A 491 20.65 -38.40 19.96
C GLU A 491 20.60 -39.20 21.27
N SER A 492 21.59 -38.99 22.15
CA SER A 492 21.63 -39.66 23.43
C SER A 492 20.42 -39.34 24.31
N GLY A 493 19.77 -38.18 24.13
CA GLY A 493 18.71 -37.64 25.00
C GLY A 493 19.16 -36.50 25.93
N ARG A 494 20.47 -36.21 25.99
CA ARG A 494 21.00 -35.08 26.75
C ARG A 494 20.65 -33.76 26.08
N ILE A 495 20.10 -32.82 26.85
CA ILE A 495 19.87 -31.43 26.42
C ILE A 495 21.23 -30.73 26.22
N GLU A 496 21.42 -30.13 25.05
CA GLU A 496 22.67 -29.42 24.69
C GLU A 496 22.47 -27.90 24.69
N HIS A 497 21.31 -27.44 24.21
CA HIS A 497 20.99 -26.03 24.13
C HIS A 497 19.51 -25.77 24.46
N ILE A 498 19.26 -24.65 25.14
CA ILE A 498 17.92 -24.09 25.35
C ILE A 498 17.93 -22.64 24.89
N TYR A 499 17.05 -22.31 23.96
CA TYR A 499 16.76 -20.94 23.54
C TYR A 499 15.35 -20.57 23.98
N SER A 500 15.23 -19.54 24.82
CA SER A 500 13.94 -19.01 25.25
C SER A 500 13.53 -17.82 24.41
N LYS A 501 12.27 -17.81 23.97
CA LYS A 501 11.68 -16.79 23.12
C LYS A 501 11.86 -15.40 23.74
N SER A 502 12.42 -14.47 22.98
CA SER A 502 12.72 -13.11 23.41
C SER A 502 11.59 -12.12 23.13
N HIS A 503 10.93 -12.23 21.97
CA HIS A 503 9.80 -11.38 21.62
C HIS A 503 8.48 -12.12 21.81
N LEU A 504 7.81 -11.80 22.92
CA LEU A 504 6.54 -12.42 23.30
C LEU A 504 5.34 -11.77 22.60
N VAL A 505 4.32 -12.57 22.33
CA VAL A 505 3.06 -12.12 21.74
C VAL A 505 2.22 -11.41 22.82
N PRO A 506 1.87 -10.11 22.65
CA PRO A 506 1.00 -9.40 23.59
C PRO A 506 -0.36 -10.07 23.73
N PHE A 507 -0.93 -10.10 24.94
CA PHE A 507 -2.22 -10.72 25.29
C PHE A 507 -2.27 -12.26 25.16
N GLY A 508 -1.36 -12.89 24.41
CA GLY A 508 -1.24 -14.33 24.28
C GLY A 508 -0.27 -14.93 25.30
N GLU A 509 0.94 -14.37 25.39
CA GLU A 509 2.04 -14.96 26.18
C GLU A 509 2.36 -14.17 27.45
N TYR A 510 1.98 -12.90 27.50
CA TYR A 510 2.18 -12.05 28.68
C TYR A 510 1.05 -11.03 28.82
N ARG A 511 0.92 -10.47 30.02
CA ARG A 511 -0.05 -9.43 30.37
C ARG A 511 0.49 -8.04 30.04
N PRO A 512 0.00 -7.34 29.01
CA PRO A 512 0.47 -6.00 28.72
C PRO A 512 0.20 -5.06 29.91
N LEU A 513 1.17 -4.21 30.24
CA LEU A 513 1.16 -3.32 31.41
C LEU A 513 1.01 -4.05 32.76
N GLY A 514 1.14 -5.39 32.79
CA GLY A 514 0.95 -6.22 34.00
C GLY A 514 -0.49 -6.38 34.48
N ILE A 515 -1.44 -5.63 33.91
CA ILE A 515 -2.83 -5.54 34.39
C ILE A 515 -3.86 -6.10 33.41
N LEU A 516 -3.54 -6.18 32.12
CA LEU A 516 -4.46 -6.67 31.11
C LEU A 516 -4.50 -8.20 31.11
N PRO A 517 -5.66 -8.83 30.84
CA PRO A 517 -5.80 -10.28 30.90
C PRO A 517 -4.96 -10.96 29.81
N ALA A 518 -4.32 -12.07 30.17
CA ALA A 518 -3.63 -13.01 29.27
C ALA A 518 -3.76 -14.43 29.84
N PRO A 519 -3.82 -15.48 28.99
CA PRO A 519 -4.03 -16.86 29.45
C PRO A 519 -2.83 -17.39 30.23
N VAL A 520 -1.63 -16.92 29.91
CA VAL A 520 -0.37 -17.23 30.60
C VAL A 520 0.46 -15.97 30.78
N ASN A 521 1.48 -16.05 31.63
CA ASN A 521 2.44 -14.96 31.84
C ASN A 521 3.87 -15.52 31.82
N LEU A 522 4.40 -15.64 30.60
CA LEU A 522 5.75 -16.12 30.32
C LEU A 522 6.77 -14.99 30.50
N MET A 523 8.02 -15.36 30.77
CA MET A 523 9.14 -14.41 30.76
C MET A 523 9.85 -14.40 29.41
N PRO A 524 10.35 -13.23 28.97
CA PRO A 524 11.18 -13.14 27.76
C PRO A 524 12.58 -13.71 28.04
N GLY A 525 13.16 -14.39 27.05
CA GLY A 525 14.55 -14.86 27.08
C GLY A 525 15.58 -13.76 26.79
N ASP A 526 16.87 -14.14 26.82
CA ASP A 526 18.02 -13.23 26.75
C ASP A 526 18.24 -12.52 25.39
N GLY A 527 17.46 -12.87 24.36
CA GLY A 527 17.62 -12.37 23.00
C GLY A 527 18.41 -13.30 22.07
N PRO A 528 18.94 -12.77 20.94
CA PRO A 528 19.56 -13.56 19.87
C PRO A 528 20.64 -14.53 20.36
N LYS A 529 20.59 -15.80 19.91
CA LYS A 529 21.62 -16.83 20.13
C LYS A 529 21.97 -17.52 18.81
N ILE A 530 23.12 -18.17 18.78
CA ILE A 530 23.52 -19.07 17.68
C ILE A 530 23.72 -20.45 18.29
N ILE A 531 23.14 -21.46 17.66
CA ILE A 531 23.19 -22.84 18.12
C ILE A 531 23.95 -23.66 17.07
N SER A 532 24.76 -24.62 17.51
CA SER A 532 25.42 -25.58 16.63
C SER A 532 25.06 -27.00 17.05
N VAL A 533 24.66 -27.83 16.08
CA VAL A 533 24.30 -29.24 16.29
C VAL A 533 24.94 -30.04 15.17
N ASN A 534 25.84 -30.97 15.50
CA ASN A 534 26.56 -31.78 14.49
C ASN A 534 27.19 -30.95 13.37
N GLY A 535 27.72 -29.76 13.68
CA GLY A 535 28.34 -28.86 12.71
C GLY A 535 27.35 -27.96 11.95
N PHE A 536 26.04 -28.21 12.02
CA PHE A 536 25.01 -27.32 11.50
C PHE A 536 24.78 -26.14 12.46
N VAL A 537 25.05 -24.92 11.99
CA VAL A 537 24.97 -23.69 12.78
C VAL A 537 23.73 -22.91 12.39
N PHE A 538 22.82 -22.67 13.32
CA PHE A 538 21.57 -21.97 13.02
C PHE A 538 21.19 -20.91 14.06
N ALA A 539 20.39 -19.93 13.61
CA ALA A 539 19.71 -18.97 14.46
C ALA A 539 18.32 -19.51 14.83
N PRO A 540 17.97 -19.65 16.12
CA PRO A 540 16.65 -20.09 16.54
C PRO A 540 15.64 -18.94 16.46
N ALA A 541 14.43 -19.24 15.98
CA ALA A 541 13.31 -18.30 15.95
C ALA A 541 12.01 -18.99 16.36
N VAL A 542 11.35 -18.51 17.41
CA VAL A 542 10.09 -19.12 17.86
C VAL A 542 8.90 -18.28 17.38
N CYS A 543 8.07 -18.87 16.52
CA CYS A 543 6.77 -18.32 16.10
C CYS A 543 6.91 -16.89 15.54
N TYR A 544 6.24 -15.94 16.21
CA TYR A 544 6.18 -14.52 15.92
C TYR A 544 7.55 -13.82 15.84
N GLU A 545 8.64 -14.36 16.39
CA GLU A 545 9.94 -13.67 16.35
C GLU A 545 10.49 -13.48 14.93
N ILE A 546 10.13 -14.36 13.98
CA ILE A 546 10.64 -14.35 12.61
C ILE A 546 10.23 -13.13 11.79
N ILE A 547 9.25 -12.36 12.26
CA ILE A 547 8.76 -11.18 11.53
C ILE A 547 9.56 -9.91 11.83
N PHE A 548 10.50 -9.97 12.79
CA PHE A 548 11.33 -8.85 13.22
C PHE A 548 12.75 -8.97 12.66
N SER A 549 13.03 -8.24 11.59
CA SER A 549 14.27 -8.32 10.81
C SER A 549 15.57 -8.29 11.64
N ASP A 550 15.62 -7.47 12.70
CA ASP A 550 16.84 -7.23 13.49
C ASP A 550 16.86 -7.98 14.85
N SER A 551 15.86 -8.80 15.17
CA SER A 551 15.75 -9.42 16.51
C SER A 551 16.50 -10.76 16.64
N LEU A 552 16.70 -11.48 15.54
CA LEU A 552 17.21 -12.86 15.57
C LEU A 552 18.72 -12.98 15.35
N LEU A 553 19.31 -12.03 14.63
CA LEU A 553 20.72 -12.01 14.32
C LEU A 553 21.25 -10.58 14.40
N ARG A 554 22.30 -10.39 15.20
CA ARG A 554 23.00 -9.09 15.28
C ARG A 554 23.90 -8.93 14.06
N ALA A 555 24.08 -7.68 13.61
CA ALA A 555 25.08 -7.35 12.60
C ALA A 555 26.47 -7.83 13.06
N GLY A 556 27.21 -8.50 12.18
CA GLY A 556 28.50 -9.11 12.50
C GLY A 556 28.43 -10.43 13.28
N ALA A 557 27.25 -11.03 13.44
CA ALA A 557 27.14 -12.44 13.83
C ALA A 557 27.96 -13.30 12.85
N GLY A 558 28.72 -14.26 13.38
CA GLY A 558 29.59 -15.13 12.59
C GLY A 558 28.84 -16.02 11.58
N HIS A 559 29.52 -17.06 11.10
CA HIS A 559 28.92 -17.99 10.14
C HIS A 559 27.65 -18.65 10.71
N VAL A 560 26.57 -18.63 9.91
CA VAL A 560 25.27 -19.23 10.20
C VAL A 560 24.77 -19.86 8.91
N ASP A 561 24.42 -21.15 8.96
CA ASP A 561 23.94 -21.92 7.82
C ASP A 561 22.48 -21.63 7.49
N ALA A 562 21.64 -21.46 8.53
CA ALA A 562 20.21 -21.22 8.36
C ALA A 562 19.56 -20.59 9.59
N ILE A 563 18.27 -20.29 9.45
CA ILE A 563 17.38 -19.97 10.56
C ILE A 563 16.43 -21.15 10.76
N VAL A 564 16.31 -21.62 11.99
CA VAL A 564 15.31 -22.64 12.34
C VAL A 564 14.13 -21.93 12.99
N ASN A 565 12.99 -21.95 12.31
CA ASN A 565 11.76 -21.36 12.79
C ASN A 565 10.74 -22.44 13.21
N ILE A 566 10.49 -22.56 14.52
CA ILE A 566 9.44 -23.45 15.04
C ILE A 566 8.20 -22.62 15.35
N THR A 567 7.01 -23.04 14.91
CA THR A 567 5.79 -22.25 15.07
C THR A 567 4.54 -23.12 15.20
N ASN A 568 3.48 -22.54 15.77
CA ASN A 568 2.15 -23.12 15.80
C ASN A 568 1.12 -22.13 15.24
N ASP A 569 0.84 -22.18 13.94
CA ASP A 569 -0.11 -21.26 13.30
C ASP A 569 -1.59 -21.63 13.51
N ASN A 570 -1.91 -22.62 14.35
CA ASN A 570 -3.31 -22.95 14.69
C ASN A 570 -4.10 -21.74 15.19
N TRP A 571 -3.43 -20.77 15.83
CA TRP A 571 -4.02 -19.53 16.30
C TRP A 571 -4.73 -18.74 15.18
N PHE A 572 -4.21 -18.80 13.96
CA PHE A 572 -4.77 -18.03 12.84
C PHE A 572 -5.91 -18.75 12.13
N GLY A 573 -6.04 -20.08 12.31
CA GLY A 573 -6.99 -20.89 11.55
C GLY A 573 -6.72 -20.87 10.04
N ASN A 574 -7.62 -21.46 9.25
CA ASN A 574 -7.52 -21.42 7.79
C ASN A 574 -7.94 -20.03 7.23
N THR A 575 -7.14 -19.02 7.53
CA THR A 575 -7.36 -17.62 7.18
C THR A 575 -6.13 -17.04 6.47
N PRO A 576 -6.20 -15.80 5.93
CA PRO A 576 -5.04 -15.14 5.34
C PRO A 576 -3.79 -15.10 6.24
N GLY A 577 -3.95 -15.09 7.58
CA GLY A 577 -2.85 -14.97 8.53
C GLY A 577 -1.73 -16.00 8.32
N ILE A 578 -2.06 -17.26 8.00
CA ILE A 578 -1.05 -18.31 7.76
C ILE A 578 -0.17 -17.98 6.55
N TYR A 579 -0.80 -17.59 5.43
CA TYR A 579 -0.08 -17.28 4.20
C TYR A 579 0.74 -15.99 4.34
N GLN A 580 0.20 -14.99 5.06
CA GLN A 580 0.92 -13.77 5.38
C GLN A 580 2.13 -14.05 6.28
N HIS A 581 2.00 -14.98 7.24
CA HIS A 581 3.12 -15.39 8.09
C HIS A 581 4.23 -16.05 7.27
N LEU A 582 3.89 -16.93 6.32
CA LEU A 582 4.87 -17.51 5.40
C LEU A 582 5.57 -16.45 4.55
N ASP A 583 4.86 -15.45 4.04
CA ASP A 583 5.47 -14.36 3.27
C ASP A 583 6.45 -13.52 4.10
N MET A 584 6.19 -13.34 5.40
CA MET A 584 7.14 -12.67 6.29
C MET A 584 8.40 -13.52 6.55
N VAL A 585 8.25 -14.85 6.62
CA VAL A 585 9.40 -15.77 6.65
C VAL A 585 10.23 -15.61 5.38
N ARG A 586 9.58 -15.62 4.21
CA ARG A 586 10.24 -15.42 2.91
C ARG A 586 10.92 -14.06 2.81
N ARG A 587 10.29 -13.00 3.32
CA ARG A 587 10.90 -11.67 3.47
C ARG A 587 12.17 -11.75 4.31
N TYR A 588 12.12 -12.37 5.50
CA TYR A 588 13.28 -12.45 6.39
C TYR A 588 14.45 -13.18 5.71
N ALA A 589 14.16 -14.27 4.99
CA ALA A 589 15.18 -15.01 4.23
C ALA A 589 15.92 -14.09 3.25
N ILE A 590 15.17 -13.31 2.47
CA ILE A 590 15.69 -12.32 1.52
C ILE A 590 16.53 -11.24 2.22
N GLU A 591 16.00 -10.67 3.30
CA GLU A 591 16.66 -9.57 4.02
C GLU A 591 17.96 -10.03 4.67
N SER A 592 17.99 -11.25 5.22
CA SER A 592 19.15 -11.79 5.94
C SER A 592 20.17 -12.53 5.05
N GLY A 593 19.76 -12.97 3.87
CA GLY A 593 20.56 -13.83 3.00
C GLY A 593 20.70 -15.26 3.54
N LEU A 594 19.81 -15.66 4.46
CA LEU A 594 19.85 -16.98 5.08
C LEU A 594 18.65 -17.84 4.66
N PRO A 595 18.88 -19.13 4.35
CA PRO A 595 17.78 -20.07 4.20
C PRO A 595 17.08 -20.28 5.55
N ILE A 596 15.80 -20.66 5.48
CA ILE A 596 14.96 -20.86 6.66
C ILE A 596 14.33 -22.25 6.61
N VAL A 597 14.48 -22.98 7.71
CA VAL A 597 13.79 -24.24 7.98
C VAL A 597 12.61 -23.96 8.89
N ARG A 598 11.39 -23.97 8.34
CA ARG A 598 10.16 -23.67 9.07
C ARG A 598 9.41 -24.95 9.44
N ALA A 599 9.39 -25.28 10.72
CA ALA A 599 8.60 -26.37 11.29
C ALA A 599 7.31 -25.84 11.93
N ASN A 600 6.18 -26.16 11.31
CA ASN A 600 4.86 -25.71 11.73
C ASN A 600 4.04 -26.85 12.29
N TYR A 601 3.26 -26.59 13.33
CA TYR A 601 2.42 -27.62 13.94
C TYR A 601 1.27 -28.07 13.02
N SER A 602 0.59 -27.14 12.37
CA SER A 602 -0.57 -27.40 11.50
C SER A 602 -0.73 -26.43 10.33
N GLY A 603 0.04 -25.33 10.32
CA GLY A 603 0.09 -24.39 9.21
C GLY A 603 1.00 -24.91 8.09
N ILE A 604 1.77 -24.01 7.50
CA ILE A 604 2.71 -24.36 6.43
C ILE A 604 4.10 -24.58 7.02
N SER A 605 4.59 -25.82 6.91
CA SER A 605 6.01 -26.15 7.09
C SER A 605 6.72 -26.04 5.75
N ALA A 606 7.94 -25.52 5.73
CA ALA A 606 8.66 -25.30 4.47
C ALA A 606 10.18 -25.18 4.65
N PHE A 607 10.91 -25.58 3.61
CA PHE A 607 12.27 -25.12 3.36
C PHE A 607 12.22 -23.89 2.46
N VAL A 608 12.78 -22.78 2.93
CA VAL A 608 12.82 -21.50 2.22
C VAL A 608 14.28 -21.16 1.92
N ALA A 609 14.61 -20.93 0.66
CA ALA A 609 15.94 -20.49 0.23
C ALA A 609 16.22 -19.04 0.68
N SER A 610 17.50 -18.64 0.68
CA SER A 610 17.92 -17.28 1.05
C SER A 610 17.44 -16.16 0.11
N ASP A 611 16.88 -16.50 -1.04
CA ASP A 611 16.18 -15.56 -1.94
C ASP A 611 14.66 -15.52 -1.72
N GLY A 612 14.18 -16.19 -0.68
CA GLY A 612 12.76 -16.28 -0.32
C GLY A 612 11.96 -17.26 -1.19
N ASN A 613 12.59 -18.04 -2.06
CA ASN A 613 11.92 -19.11 -2.79
C ASN A 613 11.56 -20.28 -1.86
N VAL A 614 10.36 -20.85 -2.01
CA VAL A 614 9.96 -22.04 -1.27
C VAL A 614 10.45 -23.27 -2.04
N ILE A 615 11.42 -24.00 -1.46
CA ILE A 615 12.03 -25.19 -2.08
C ILE A 615 11.04 -26.36 -2.02
N SER A 616 10.49 -26.59 -0.83
CA SER A 616 9.52 -27.65 -0.57
C SER A 616 8.65 -27.26 0.62
N SER A 617 7.42 -27.77 0.69
CA SER A 617 6.48 -27.41 1.75
C SER A 617 5.41 -28.47 2.02
N LEU A 618 4.94 -28.54 3.26
CA LEU A 618 3.71 -29.23 3.65
C LEU A 618 2.58 -28.19 3.83
N PRO A 619 1.42 -28.38 3.18
CA PRO A 619 0.29 -27.46 3.26
C PRO A 619 -0.43 -27.51 4.61
N VAL A 620 -1.30 -26.52 4.82
CA VAL A 620 -2.12 -26.37 6.03
C VAL A 620 -2.96 -27.62 6.28
N GLY A 621 -2.93 -28.12 7.52
CA GLY A 621 -3.75 -29.25 7.97
C GLY A 621 -3.26 -30.62 7.51
N GLN A 622 -2.18 -30.71 6.73
CA GLN A 622 -1.63 -32.00 6.31
C GLN A 622 -0.66 -32.55 7.37
N SER A 623 -0.86 -33.79 7.80
CA SER A 623 0.12 -34.48 8.64
C SER A 623 1.17 -35.16 7.77
N GLY A 624 2.44 -35.02 8.14
CA GLY A 624 3.53 -35.62 7.38
C GLY A 624 4.90 -35.22 7.90
N TYR A 625 5.91 -35.50 7.10
CA TYR A 625 7.27 -35.03 7.28
C TYR A 625 7.80 -34.43 5.97
N LEU A 626 8.87 -33.64 6.06
CA LEU A 626 9.54 -33.02 4.93
C LEU A 626 11.04 -33.11 5.13
N ASP A 627 11.72 -33.77 4.20
CA ASP A 627 13.18 -33.87 4.21
C ASP A 627 13.76 -32.84 3.26
N GLY A 628 14.89 -32.25 3.65
CA GLY A 628 15.53 -31.23 2.85
C GLY A 628 16.91 -30.85 3.35
N TYR A 629 17.58 -30.13 2.48
CA TYR A 629 18.88 -29.52 2.71
C TYR A 629 18.73 -28.01 2.63
N VAL A 630 19.64 -27.29 3.26
CA VAL A 630 19.73 -25.83 3.17
C VAL A 630 21.05 -25.44 2.54
N TRP A 631 21.04 -24.37 1.75
CA TRP A 631 22.22 -23.85 1.06
C TRP A 631 22.02 -22.37 0.75
N GLY A 632 23.06 -21.75 0.17
CA GLY A 632 22.99 -20.37 -0.32
C GLY A 632 23.00 -19.33 0.80
N ALA A 633 23.43 -19.68 2.02
CA ALA A 633 23.66 -18.73 3.10
C ALA A 633 24.76 -17.72 2.71
N HIS A 634 24.46 -16.44 2.78
CA HIS A 634 25.39 -15.36 2.48
C HIS A 634 25.01 -14.09 3.26
N GLU A 635 25.91 -13.10 3.27
CA GLU A 635 25.60 -11.79 3.85
C GLU A 635 25.00 -10.85 2.82
N THR A 636 23.92 -10.17 3.20
CA THR A 636 23.29 -9.13 2.39
C THR A 636 23.74 -7.74 2.85
N PRO A 637 23.74 -6.72 1.96
CA PRO A 637 24.00 -5.34 2.37
C PRO A 637 23.07 -4.85 3.49
N TYR A 638 21.80 -5.29 3.49
CA TYR A 638 20.85 -4.98 4.54
C TYR A 638 21.28 -5.56 5.89
N ARG A 639 21.65 -6.84 5.95
CA ARG A 639 22.12 -7.50 7.18
C ARG A 639 23.43 -6.89 7.70
N MET A 640 24.33 -6.49 6.80
CA MET A 640 25.62 -5.89 7.19
C MET A 640 25.47 -4.52 7.84
N LEU A 641 24.62 -3.66 7.30
CA LEU A 641 24.42 -2.29 7.80
C LEU A 641 23.34 -2.19 8.89
N GLY A 642 22.38 -3.11 8.88
CA GLY A 642 21.23 -3.11 9.78
C GLY A 642 20.14 -2.09 9.40
N MET A 643 18.94 -2.28 9.94
CA MET A 643 17.77 -1.46 9.65
C MET A 643 17.99 0.03 9.95
N ASN A 644 18.65 0.35 11.06
CA ASN A 644 18.78 1.72 11.54
C ASN A 644 19.58 2.62 10.58
N ILE A 645 20.65 2.10 9.99
CA ILE A 645 21.46 2.86 9.02
C ILE A 645 20.65 3.12 7.75
N TRP A 646 19.96 2.09 7.25
CA TRP A 646 19.08 2.24 6.09
C TRP A 646 17.94 3.22 6.34
N MET A 647 17.36 3.21 7.54
CA MET A 647 16.33 4.16 7.93
C MET A 647 16.87 5.59 7.91
N ILE A 648 18.09 5.84 8.41
CA ILE A 648 18.73 7.16 8.32
C ILE A 648 18.90 7.60 6.86
N ILE A 649 19.36 6.71 5.98
CA ILE A 649 19.53 7.02 4.55
C ILE A 649 18.18 7.39 3.91
N ILE A 650 17.13 6.60 4.15
CA ILE A 650 15.78 6.86 3.63
C ILE A 650 15.26 8.21 4.12
N LEU A 651 15.46 8.54 5.41
CA LEU A 651 15.04 9.83 5.97
C LEU A 651 15.80 11.00 5.35
N ILE A 652 17.11 10.87 5.12
CA ILE A 652 17.90 11.92 4.46
C ILE A 652 17.37 12.17 3.05
N VAL A 653 17.16 11.12 2.25
CA VAL A 653 16.62 11.22 0.88
C VAL A 653 15.22 11.84 0.89
N GLY A 654 14.35 11.34 1.78
CA GLY A 654 13.00 11.83 1.98
C GLY A 654 12.94 13.32 2.35
N CYS A 655 13.66 13.72 3.40
CA CYS A 655 13.72 15.11 3.87
C CYS A 655 14.34 16.04 2.82
N ALA A 656 15.39 15.61 2.11
CA ALA A 656 15.97 16.38 1.02
C ALA A 656 14.96 16.63 -0.10
N GLY A 657 14.22 15.61 -0.51
CA GLY A 657 13.15 15.74 -1.52
C GLY A 657 12.02 16.66 -1.07
N VAL A 658 11.60 16.59 0.19
CA VAL A 658 10.63 17.54 0.79
C VAL A 658 11.16 18.96 0.75
N PHE A 659 12.40 19.18 1.18
CA PHE A 659 13.03 20.50 1.20
C PHE A 659 13.17 21.13 -0.20
N ILE A 660 13.59 20.33 -1.19
CA ILE A 660 13.61 20.75 -2.60
C ILE A 660 12.20 21.15 -3.04
N GLY A 661 11.19 20.35 -2.69
CA GLY A 661 9.80 20.63 -3.00
C GLY A 661 9.22 21.88 -2.32
N MET A 662 9.74 22.28 -1.16
CA MET A 662 9.37 23.54 -0.50
C MET A 662 9.96 24.77 -1.21
N ARG A 663 11.15 24.65 -1.79
CA ARG A 663 11.82 25.72 -2.53
C ARG A 663 11.34 25.87 -3.96
N TYR A 664 10.79 24.81 -4.54
CA TYR A 664 10.23 24.81 -5.88
C TYR A 664 8.91 25.58 -5.91
N LYS A 665 8.91 26.80 -6.48
CA LYS A 665 7.67 27.55 -6.75
C LYS A 665 6.93 26.89 -7.92
N GLU A 666 5.68 26.51 -7.68
CA GLU A 666 4.83 25.77 -8.64
C GLU A 666 4.34 26.57 -9.84
#